data_AF-A0ABD3SSY6-F1
#
_entry.id   AF-A0ABD3SSY6-F1
#
_cell.length_a   1.000
_cell.length_b   1.000
_cell.length_c   1.000
_cell.angle_alpha   90.00
_cell.angle_beta   90.00
_cell.angle_gamma   90.00
#
_symmetry.space_group_name_H-M   'P 1'
#
loop_
_entity.id
_entity.type
_entity.pdbx_description
1 polymer ?
#
loop_
_entity_poly.entity_id
_entity_poly.type
_entity_poly.pdbx_seq_one_letter_code
_entity_poly.pdbx_strand_id
1 'polypeptide(L)'
;MTMNDDASLSSMGPSSAAVAMANDAIDNARRAAASSRMKRAASPSPPKYHVPPAPASPASYFVNSSHNQMVTAKYDSGIGGISGIGGDRDLDLKHNDNAFVVIARLITERLLPKMDASQEHAHFSLTVEDAAFFQKMLPASARRAFVDALLYRLQLIKMGVGSHNSELVKLITLCQKLGLERDNFNVLLDLDRPRGDSGVGSNPFYYERQGPAAARTPNQSNYDDTRNDYDTSYDNRGDHGVNFGLHSPMAFSPVEGIFSPTSKNGELTVHSNHSEITAQSHARQQIMAEIKETQLLMSGCVTADAANFWKKHLDDLNQRLVILTMSDQRNVIENGGVGGNNEPIIVTREEFMEYGGNHQSIIDDTKNYVDAMTSSNNNGQDELPICDVVAPSDLPGGYMFEAQLGSTKFLATVPPGGVVRGERFVSPMRVLETIQISVPLGSWRDNAAECFNNGIFHPLFCHALFFPCIALGQIMTRTGLDWRGQPANRIVSGYSCANMAVLLSFWIAMNVSALVMLRLAWERGYLMTAEYYAPLIFFNGIVWLYMACLTATVRGSIRNKYQIPDESYLCSEDCACATFCMPCTICQMGRHTADFDTYRATCCTRTGLPSHVELAPVTLYDDQYENMNDEHQGPFPPPRREMENFPHSLPQES
;
A
#
# COMPACT_ATOMS: atom_id res chain seq x y z
N MET A 1 -80.58 8.67 -3.89
CA MET A 1 -79.86 8.69 -5.18
C MET A 1 -78.40 8.95 -4.84
N THR A 2 -77.70 7.86 -4.52
CA THR A 2 -76.33 7.80 -4.00
C THR A 2 -75.41 7.49 -5.18
N MET A 3 -74.42 8.35 -5.44
CA MET A 3 -73.38 8.09 -6.43
C MET A 3 -72.22 7.34 -5.77
N ASN A 4 -71.84 6.22 -6.39
CA ASN A 4 -70.73 5.37 -6.02
C ASN A 4 -69.41 5.97 -6.52
N ASP A 5 -68.44 6.02 -5.62
CA ASP A 5 -67.01 6.10 -5.92
C ASP A 5 -66.45 4.68 -6.05
N ASP A 6 -65.84 4.36 -7.19
CA ASP A 6 -64.94 3.22 -7.35
C ASP A 6 -63.79 3.63 -8.28
N ALA A 7 -62.70 4.12 -7.69
CA ALA A 7 -61.40 4.27 -8.33
C ALA A 7 -60.33 3.65 -7.41
N SER A 8 -60.13 2.35 -7.57
CA SER A 8 -59.08 1.57 -6.92
C SER A 8 -57.73 1.81 -7.59
N LEU A 9 -56.98 2.81 -7.10
CA LEU A 9 -55.56 2.98 -7.39
C LEU A 9 -54.75 1.93 -6.60
N SER A 10 -54.24 0.94 -7.31
CA SER A 10 -53.30 -0.06 -6.78
C SER A 10 -51.97 0.60 -6.40
N SER A 11 -51.74 0.75 -5.10
CA SER A 11 -50.46 1.09 -4.50
C SER A 11 -49.43 -0.02 -4.79
N MET A 12 -48.56 0.19 -5.79
CA MET A 12 -47.32 -0.59 -5.91
C MET A 12 -46.36 -0.15 -4.79
N GLY A 13 -46.05 -1.07 -3.88
CA GLY A 13 -45.15 -0.82 -2.77
C GLY A 13 -43.71 -0.51 -3.20
N PRO A 14 -42.94 0.22 -2.37
CA PRO A 14 -41.57 0.67 -2.67
C PRO A 14 -40.56 -0.45 -2.97
N SER A 15 -40.89 -1.70 -2.64
CA SER A 15 -40.12 -2.89 -2.99
C SER A 15 -40.13 -3.21 -4.50
N SER A 16 -41.14 -2.80 -5.26
CA SER A 16 -41.22 -3.11 -6.70
C SER A 16 -40.32 -2.21 -7.55
N ALA A 17 -40.06 -0.98 -7.12
CA ALA A 17 -39.18 -0.05 -7.82
C ALA A 17 -37.71 -0.46 -7.67
N ALA A 18 -37.31 -0.96 -6.49
CA ALA A 18 -35.96 -1.45 -6.24
C ALA A 18 -35.64 -2.72 -7.07
N VAL A 19 -36.61 -3.62 -7.23
CA VAL A 19 -36.44 -4.82 -8.07
C VAL A 19 -36.37 -4.46 -9.55
N ALA A 20 -37.15 -3.47 -10.01
CA ALA A 20 -37.06 -2.96 -11.37
C ALA A 20 -35.68 -2.34 -11.67
N MET A 21 -35.15 -1.53 -10.75
CA MET A 21 -33.80 -0.94 -10.87
C MET A 21 -32.69 -2.00 -10.85
N ALA A 22 -32.82 -3.04 -10.02
CA ALA A 22 -31.85 -4.13 -9.97
C ALA A 22 -31.84 -4.96 -11.27
N ASN A 23 -33.01 -5.23 -11.85
CA ASN A 23 -33.10 -5.94 -13.12
C ASN A 23 -32.54 -5.11 -14.29
N ASP A 24 -32.77 -3.81 -14.30
CA ASP A 24 -32.24 -2.90 -15.33
C ASP A 24 -30.71 -2.78 -15.25
N ALA A 25 -30.15 -2.79 -14.03
CA ALA A 25 -28.71 -2.83 -13.80
C ALA A 25 -28.07 -4.15 -14.28
N ILE A 26 -28.74 -5.28 -14.08
CA ILE A 26 -28.27 -6.60 -14.54
C ILE A 26 -28.26 -6.65 -16.08
N ASP A 27 -29.30 -6.13 -16.74
CA ASP A 27 -29.37 -6.12 -18.20
C ASP A 27 -28.38 -5.12 -18.83
N ASN A 28 -28.07 -4.01 -18.16
CA ASN A 28 -26.96 -3.13 -18.56
C ASN A 28 -25.59 -3.80 -18.43
N ALA A 29 -25.33 -4.52 -17.33
CA ALA A 29 -24.09 -5.27 -17.16
C ALA A 29 -23.90 -6.36 -18.24
N ARG A 30 -24.99 -7.04 -18.62
CA ARG A 30 -24.98 -8.03 -19.72
C ARG A 30 -24.69 -7.40 -21.07
N ARG A 31 -25.29 -6.23 -21.38
CA ARG A 31 -25.02 -5.50 -22.62
C ARG A 31 -23.56 -5.00 -22.69
N ALA A 32 -23.00 -4.52 -21.59
CA ALA A 32 -21.59 -4.11 -21.50
C ALA A 32 -20.62 -5.29 -21.73
N ALA A 33 -20.92 -6.46 -21.16
CA ALA A 33 -20.11 -7.67 -21.35
C ALA A 33 -20.16 -8.18 -22.80
N ALA A 34 -21.31 -8.11 -23.47
CA ALA A 34 -21.45 -8.48 -24.87
C ALA A 34 -20.70 -7.53 -25.82
N SER A 35 -20.78 -6.21 -25.56
CA SER A 35 -20.06 -5.18 -26.33
C SER A 35 -18.53 -5.34 -26.24
N SER A 36 -18.03 -5.69 -25.05
CA SER A 36 -16.60 -5.94 -24.82
C SER A 36 -16.08 -7.18 -25.58
N ARG A 37 -16.90 -8.21 -25.77
CA ARG A 37 -16.54 -9.39 -26.58
C ARG A 37 -16.48 -9.07 -28.07
N MET A 38 -17.38 -8.22 -28.57
CA MET A 38 -17.37 -7.80 -29.99
C MET A 38 -16.18 -6.90 -30.33
N LYS A 39 -15.76 -5.99 -29.42
CA LYS A 39 -14.56 -5.14 -29.62
C LYS A 39 -13.26 -5.94 -29.74
N ARG A 40 -13.13 -7.10 -29.08
CA ARG A 40 -11.94 -7.97 -29.20
C ARG A 40 -11.86 -8.75 -30.52
N ALA A 41 -12.99 -8.97 -31.20
CA ALA A 41 -13.01 -9.71 -32.47
C ALA A 41 -12.67 -8.85 -33.71
N ALA A 42 -12.56 -7.53 -33.56
CA ALA A 42 -12.55 -6.59 -34.69
C ALA A 42 -11.23 -5.79 -34.88
N SER A 43 -10.13 -6.09 -34.17
CA SER A 43 -8.88 -5.34 -34.39
C SER A 43 -8.16 -5.79 -35.67
N PRO A 44 -7.83 -4.90 -36.64
CA PRO A 44 -7.08 -5.26 -37.83
C PRO A 44 -5.59 -5.46 -37.51
N SER A 45 -4.96 -6.45 -38.16
CA SER A 45 -3.53 -6.72 -38.04
C SER A 45 -2.68 -5.62 -38.68
N PRO A 46 -1.46 -5.35 -38.16
CA PRO A 46 -0.61 -4.26 -38.64
C PRO A 46 0.05 -4.58 -40.00
N PRO A 47 0.33 -3.56 -40.84
CA PRO A 47 0.88 -3.77 -42.18
C PRO A 47 2.37 -4.15 -42.13
N LYS A 48 2.74 -5.13 -42.97
CA LYS A 48 4.13 -5.55 -43.19
C LYS A 48 4.87 -4.48 -44.02
N TYR A 49 5.94 -3.93 -43.47
CA TYR A 49 6.83 -3.01 -44.19
C TYR A 49 7.84 -3.79 -45.06
N HIS A 50 7.92 -3.42 -46.33
CA HIS A 50 8.90 -3.89 -47.30
C HIS A 50 10.18 -3.02 -47.21
N VAL A 51 11.34 -3.65 -47.02
CA VAL A 51 12.66 -2.98 -47.01
C VAL A 51 13.26 -3.00 -48.42
N PRO A 52 13.74 -1.87 -48.98
CA PRO A 52 14.43 -1.83 -50.27
C PRO A 52 15.93 -2.17 -50.13
N PRO A 53 16.58 -2.73 -51.18
CA PRO A 53 17.96 -3.19 -51.13
C PRO A 53 18.97 -2.06 -51.30
N ALA A 54 20.05 -2.09 -50.51
CA ALA A 54 21.21 -1.20 -50.63
C ALA A 54 22.22 -1.70 -51.69
N PRO A 55 22.97 -0.79 -52.33
CA PRO A 55 23.82 -1.12 -53.48
C PRO A 55 25.21 -1.65 -53.08
N ALA A 56 25.76 -2.44 -53.99
CA ALA A 56 27.07 -3.09 -53.91
C ALA A 56 28.24 -2.09 -53.95
N SER A 57 29.32 -2.41 -53.23
CA SER A 57 30.69 -1.97 -53.54
C SER A 57 31.74 -2.86 -52.87
N PRO A 58 33.00 -2.88 -53.37
CA PRO A 58 33.74 -4.12 -53.56
C PRO A 58 35.01 -4.26 -52.69
N ALA A 59 35.49 -5.51 -52.69
CA ALA A 59 36.89 -5.96 -52.70
C ALA A 59 37.84 -5.61 -51.52
N SER A 60 38.13 -6.67 -50.76
CA SER A 60 39.45 -7.20 -50.37
C SER A 60 40.49 -6.29 -49.71
N TYR A 61 40.96 -6.68 -48.52
CA TYR A 61 42.38 -7.01 -48.27
C TYR A 61 42.50 -8.00 -47.09
N PHE A 62 43.37 -9.00 -47.29
CA PHE A 62 43.85 -9.99 -46.33
C PHE A 62 44.64 -9.36 -45.17
N VAL A 63 44.64 -9.98 -43.98
CA VAL A 63 45.84 -10.47 -43.24
C VAL A 63 45.42 -11.23 -41.97
N ASN A 64 46.13 -12.33 -41.73
CA ASN A 64 46.02 -13.33 -40.66
C ASN A 64 46.13 -12.80 -39.22
N SER A 65 45.49 -13.47 -38.25
CA SER A 65 46.15 -14.48 -37.37
C SER A 65 45.46 -14.69 -36.00
N SER A 66 45.37 -15.97 -35.62
CA SER A 66 45.42 -16.60 -34.27
C SER A 66 44.36 -16.37 -33.16
N HIS A 67 43.57 -17.43 -32.94
CA HIS A 67 43.54 -18.29 -31.73
C HIS A 67 43.35 -17.65 -30.33
N ASN A 68 42.16 -17.81 -29.75
CA ASN A 68 41.94 -18.69 -28.59
C ASN A 68 40.44 -18.85 -28.27
N GLN A 69 39.96 -20.09 -28.38
CA GLN A 69 38.66 -20.55 -27.89
C GLN A 69 38.74 -20.79 -26.38
N MET A 70 37.75 -20.29 -25.65
CA MET A 70 37.43 -20.78 -24.31
C MET A 70 36.01 -21.35 -24.31
N VAL A 71 35.93 -22.57 -23.79
CA VAL A 71 34.80 -23.50 -23.77
C VAL A 71 33.71 -23.01 -22.83
N THR A 72 32.48 -22.88 -23.31
CA THR A 72 31.27 -22.90 -22.46
C THR A 72 30.35 -24.02 -22.92
N ALA A 73 30.04 -24.89 -21.98
CA ALA A 73 29.31 -26.12 -22.15
C ALA A 73 27.87 -25.89 -22.64
N LYS A 74 27.53 -26.74 -23.60
CA LYS A 74 26.26 -26.90 -24.28
C LYS A 74 25.38 -27.83 -23.43
N TYR A 75 24.16 -27.43 -23.11
CA TYR A 75 23.11 -28.38 -22.75
C TYR A 75 21.93 -28.16 -23.70
N ASP A 76 21.70 -29.19 -24.51
CA ASP A 76 20.57 -29.33 -25.43
C ASP A 76 19.27 -29.51 -24.64
N SER A 77 18.21 -28.80 -25.05
CA SER A 77 16.86 -29.34 -25.04
C SER A 77 16.07 -28.72 -26.21
N GLY A 78 15.54 -29.62 -27.04
CA GLY A 78 14.93 -29.30 -28.33
C GLY A 78 13.50 -28.77 -28.23
N ILE A 79 13.23 -27.82 -29.14
CA ILE A 79 12.15 -27.82 -30.14
C ILE A 79 10.77 -28.37 -29.70
N GLY A 80 9.81 -27.45 -29.57
CA GLY A 80 8.40 -27.74 -29.85
C GLY A 80 7.40 -26.71 -29.32
N GLY A 81 6.99 -25.73 -30.16
CA GLY A 81 5.68 -25.07 -30.03
C GLY A 81 5.69 -23.56 -29.72
N ILE A 82 5.85 -22.75 -30.76
CA ILE A 82 5.61 -21.29 -30.72
C ILE A 82 4.10 -21.04 -30.59
N SER A 83 3.65 -20.61 -29.42
CA SER A 83 2.38 -19.91 -29.22
C SER A 83 2.62 -18.76 -28.26
N GLY A 84 2.93 -17.59 -28.83
CA GLY A 84 3.09 -16.35 -28.09
C GLY A 84 2.52 -15.21 -28.92
N ILE A 85 1.44 -14.62 -28.44
CA ILE A 85 1.04 -13.20 -28.59
C ILE A 85 -0.16 -13.01 -27.64
N GLY A 86 0.02 -12.19 -26.59
CA GLY A 86 -1.07 -11.63 -25.77
C GLY A 86 -1.43 -12.37 -24.47
N GLY A 87 -0.44 -12.83 -23.70
CA GLY A 87 -0.68 -13.31 -22.33
C GLY A 87 -0.92 -12.15 -21.38
N ASP A 88 -2.07 -12.18 -20.69
CA ASP A 88 -2.36 -11.42 -19.48
C ASP A 88 -1.11 -11.43 -18.58
N ARG A 89 -0.75 -10.30 -17.93
CA ARG A 89 0.38 -10.29 -17.00
C ARG A 89 -0.03 -11.09 -15.77
N ASP A 90 0.13 -12.41 -15.86
CA ASP A 90 -0.19 -13.34 -14.80
C ASP A 90 0.47 -12.88 -13.51
N LEU A 91 -0.34 -12.76 -12.47
CA LEU A 91 0.08 -12.32 -11.14
C LEU A 91 1.15 -13.31 -10.63
N ASP A 92 2.43 -12.95 -10.68
CA ASP A 92 3.53 -13.84 -10.28
C ASP A 92 3.63 -13.97 -8.75
N LEU A 93 2.68 -14.72 -8.17
CA LEU A 93 2.64 -15.02 -6.74
C LEU A 93 3.69 -16.07 -6.33
N LYS A 94 4.26 -16.80 -7.29
CA LYS A 94 5.30 -17.81 -7.04
C LYS A 94 6.58 -17.16 -6.54
N HIS A 95 6.98 -16.04 -7.15
CA HIS A 95 8.24 -15.36 -6.81
C HIS A 95 8.04 -14.04 -6.04
N ASN A 96 6.82 -13.51 -5.95
CA ASN A 96 6.54 -12.28 -5.20
C ASN A 96 5.98 -12.57 -3.80
N ASP A 97 6.86 -12.62 -2.81
CA ASP A 97 6.52 -12.87 -1.40
C ASP A 97 5.51 -11.85 -0.84
N ASN A 98 5.67 -10.58 -1.18
CA ASN A 98 4.79 -9.52 -0.66
C ASN A 98 3.36 -9.70 -1.14
N ALA A 99 3.18 -9.96 -2.44
CA ALA A 99 1.85 -10.18 -3.02
C ALA A 99 1.21 -11.46 -2.46
N PHE A 100 2.00 -12.54 -2.30
CA PHE A 100 1.53 -13.78 -1.69
C PHE A 100 1.08 -13.56 -0.24
N VAL A 101 1.87 -12.85 0.58
CA VAL A 101 1.57 -12.58 2.00
C VAL A 101 0.28 -11.78 2.16
N VAL A 102 0.07 -10.75 1.33
CA VAL A 102 -1.16 -9.93 1.39
C VAL A 102 -2.40 -10.78 1.09
N ILE A 103 -2.36 -11.59 0.04
CA ILE A 103 -3.50 -12.46 -0.33
C ILE A 103 -3.72 -13.56 0.71
N ALA A 104 -2.65 -14.20 1.17
CA ALA A 104 -2.72 -15.23 2.19
C ALA A 104 -3.30 -14.70 3.50
N ARG A 105 -2.89 -13.51 3.96
CA ARG A 105 -3.47 -12.86 5.16
C ARG A 105 -4.96 -12.61 4.99
N LEU A 106 -5.38 -11.99 3.89
CA LEU A 106 -6.79 -11.73 3.59
C LEU A 106 -7.65 -13.00 3.62
N ILE A 107 -7.13 -14.10 3.08
CA ILE A 107 -7.83 -15.39 3.11
C ILE A 107 -7.86 -15.97 4.53
N THR A 108 -6.72 -16.03 5.21
CA THR A 108 -6.62 -16.62 6.55
C THR A 108 -7.42 -15.84 7.59
N GLU A 109 -7.40 -14.51 7.60
CA GLU A 109 -8.17 -13.67 8.54
C GLU A 109 -9.68 -13.91 8.41
N ARG A 110 -10.15 -14.22 7.20
CA ARG A 110 -11.56 -14.48 6.95
C ARG A 110 -11.98 -15.92 7.27
N LEU A 111 -11.13 -16.90 6.94
CA LEU A 111 -11.44 -18.32 7.11
C LEU A 111 -11.12 -18.87 8.51
N LEU A 112 -10.10 -18.35 9.18
CA LEU A 112 -9.64 -18.88 10.47
C LEU A 112 -10.72 -18.79 11.56
N PRO A 113 -11.46 -17.67 11.74
CA PRO A 113 -12.53 -17.61 12.73
C PRO A 113 -13.67 -18.62 12.46
N LYS A 114 -13.91 -18.98 11.19
CA LYS A 114 -14.92 -19.98 10.80
C LYS A 114 -14.46 -21.40 11.12
N MET A 115 -13.17 -21.66 10.96
CA MET A 115 -12.57 -22.92 11.35
C MET A 115 -12.58 -23.08 12.89
N ASP A 116 -12.27 -22.02 13.63
CA ASP A 116 -12.25 -22.04 15.10
C ASP A 116 -13.67 -22.12 15.70
N ALA A 117 -14.65 -21.47 15.09
CA ALA A 117 -16.07 -21.60 15.49
C ALA A 117 -16.62 -23.02 15.28
N SER A 118 -15.97 -23.80 14.41
CA SER A 118 -16.37 -25.18 14.08
C SER A 118 -15.68 -26.23 14.94
N GLN A 119 -15.15 -25.90 16.13
CA GLN A 119 -14.31 -26.81 16.93
C GLN A 119 -14.89 -28.22 17.20
N GLU A 120 -16.22 -28.41 17.16
CA GLU A 120 -16.85 -29.73 17.30
C GLU A 120 -17.04 -30.50 15.99
N HIS A 121 -16.94 -29.83 14.85
CA HIS A 121 -17.22 -30.42 13.54
C HIS A 121 -15.98 -30.33 12.66
N ALA A 122 -15.61 -31.45 12.03
CA ALA A 122 -14.55 -31.50 11.03
C ALA A 122 -14.85 -30.63 9.79
N HIS A 123 -15.87 -29.78 9.79
CA HIS A 123 -16.35 -29.07 8.61
C HIS A 123 -16.65 -27.61 8.90
N PHE A 124 -15.93 -26.70 8.25
CA PHE A 124 -16.38 -25.31 8.17
C PHE A 124 -17.19 -25.10 6.89
N SER A 125 -18.27 -24.34 6.99
CA SER A 125 -19.07 -23.94 5.84
C SER A 125 -18.82 -22.48 5.50
N LEU A 126 -18.68 -22.19 4.21
CA LEU A 126 -18.66 -20.81 3.74
C LEU A 126 -20.08 -20.26 3.72
N THR A 127 -20.25 -19.07 4.31
CA THR A 127 -21.48 -18.30 4.15
C THR A 127 -21.55 -17.72 2.73
N VAL A 128 -22.75 -17.34 2.29
CA VAL A 128 -22.94 -16.72 0.97
C VAL A 128 -22.19 -15.39 0.91
N GLU A 129 -22.11 -14.68 2.03
CA GLU A 129 -21.38 -13.43 2.20
C GLU A 129 -19.87 -13.63 2.03
N ASP A 130 -19.32 -14.72 2.57
CA ASP A 130 -17.90 -15.05 2.41
C ASP A 130 -17.56 -15.42 0.96
N ALA A 131 -18.44 -16.20 0.30
CA ALA A 131 -18.30 -16.53 -1.11
C ALA A 131 -18.33 -15.26 -1.99
N ALA A 132 -19.29 -14.37 -1.75
CA ALA A 132 -19.40 -13.10 -2.47
C ALA A 132 -18.18 -12.18 -2.20
N PHE A 133 -17.68 -12.15 -0.97
CA PHE A 133 -16.47 -11.43 -0.61
C PHE A 133 -15.26 -11.92 -1.42
N PHE A 134 -15.02 -13.24 -1.46
CA PHE A 134 -13.90 -13.80 -2.23
C PHE A 134 -14.07 -13.63 -3.74
N GLN A 135 -15.29 -13.72 -4.26
CA GLN A 135 -15.57 -13.43 -5.66
C GLN A 135 -15.30 -11.97 -6.04
N LYS A 136 -15.58 -11.03 -5.13
CA LYS A 136 -15.32 -9.59 -5.33
C LYS A 136 -13.85 -9.22 -5.16
N MET A 137 -13.18 -9.76 -4.13
CA MET A 137 -11.82 -9.35 -3.77
C MET A 137 -10.73 -10.12 -4.53
N LEU A 138 -11.01 -11.36 -4.96
CA LEU A 138 -10.03 -12.21 -5.64
C LEU A 138 -10.64 -12.77 -6.93
N PRO A 139 -10.33 -12.20 -8.11
CA PRO A 139 -10.80 -12.76 -9.37
C PRO A 139 -10.34 -14.21 -9.56
N ALA A 140 -11.07 -14.98 -10.37
CA ALA A 140 -10.82 -16.41 -10.57
C ALA A 140 -9.37 -16.75 -10.95
N SER A 141 -8.73 -15.92 -11.78
CA SER A 141 -7.31 -16.05 -12.14
C SER A 141 -6.38 -15.87 -10.94
N ALA A 142 -6.63 -14.87 -10.09
CA ALA A 142 -5.85 -14.63 -8.88
C ALA A 142 -6.02 -15.76 -7.85
N ARG A 143 -7.22 -16.33 -7.71
CA ARG A 143 -7.45 -17.49 -6.85
C ARG A 143 -6.65 -18.71 -7.31
N ARG A 144 -6.64 -19.01 -8.61
CA ARG A 144 -5.81 -20.10 -9.18
C ARG A 144 -4.31 -19.83 -9.01
N ALA A 145 -3.85 -18.63 -9.36
CA ALA A 145 -2.44 -18.25 -9.20
C ALA A 145 -1.99 -18.35 -7.73
N PHE A 146 -2.88 -18.03 -6.79
CA PHE A 146 -2.61 -18.16 -5.36
C PHE A 146 -2.46 -19.61 -4.93
N VAL A 147 -3.36 -20.50 -5.37
CA VAL A 147 -3.29 -21.94 -5.08
C VAL A 147 -2.02 -22.55 -5.67
N ASP A 148 -1.67 -22.21 -6.92
CA ASP A 148 -0.44 -22.65 -7.57
C ASP A 148 0.82 -22.18 -6.83
N ALA A 149 0.81 -20.91 -6.36
CA ALA A 149 1.90 -20.37 -5.56
C ALA A 149 2.01 -21.02 -4.19
N LEU A 150 0.87 -21.34 -3.55
CA LEU A 150 0.83 -22.06 -2.28
C LEU A 150 1.43 -23.46 -2.41
N LEU A 151 1.06 -24.20 -3.47
CA LEU A 151 1.60 -25.52 -3.77
C LEU A 151 3.11 -25.48 -4.01
N TYR A 152 3.57 -24.54 -4.83
CA TYR A 152 5.00 -24.34 -5.10
C TYR A 152 5.78 -24.05 -3.81
N ARG A 153 5.28 -23.16 -2.95
CA ARG A 153 5.94 -22.81 -1.69
C ARG A 153 5.91 -23.94 -0.67
N LEU A 154 4.83 -24.72 -0.61
CA LEU A 154 4.78 -25.95 0.20
C LEU A 154 5.82 -26.98 -0.26
N GLN A 155 6.06 -27.08 -1.56
CA GLN A 155 7.12 -27.94 -2.11
C GLN A 155 8.51 -27.45 -1.68
N LEU A 156 8.78 -26.14 -1.71
CA LEU A 156 10.04 -25.57 -1.22
C LEU A 156 10.28 -25.87 0.27
N ILE A 157 9.25 -25.74 1.11
CA ILE A 157 9.33 -26.08 2.54
C ILE A 157 9.66 -27.57 2.72
N LYS A 158 9.03 -28.47 1.94
CA LYS A 158 9.33 -29.91 1.97
C LYS A 158 10.77 -30.23 1.53
N MET A 159 11.35 -29.41 0.67
CA MET A 159 12.74 -29.53 0.23
C MET A 159 13.75 -28.91 1.22
N GLY A 160 13.29 -28.37 2.35
CA GLY A 160 14.16 -27.70 3.32
C GLY A 160 14.67 -26.33 2.87
N VAL A 161 14.03 -25.74 1.85
CA VAL A 161 14.38 -24.41 1.34
C VAL A 161 13.56 -23.36 2.10
N GLY A 162 14.22 -22.66 3.02
CA GLY A 162 13.63 -21.55 3.79
C GLY A 162 13.81 -21.70 5.30
N SER A 163 13.76 -20.57 6.02
CA SER A 163 13.81 -20.59 7.48
C SER A 163 12.45 -21.01 8.06
N HIS A 164 12.44 -22.11 8.81
CA HIS A 164 11.23 -22.65 9.49
C HIS A 164 10.56 -21.62 10.43
N ASN A 165 11.29 -20.60 10.89
CA ASN A 165 10.77 -19.57 11.79
C ASN A 165 10.27 -18.32 11.07
N SER A 166 10.31 -18.26 9.73
CA SER A 166 9.80 -17.11 9.00
C SER A 166 8.27 -17.00 9.11
N GLU A 167 7.76 -15.78 9.25
CA GLU A 167 6.31 -15.49 9.23
C GLU A 167 5.63 -16.04 7.98
N LEU A 168 6.34 -16.06 6.85
CA LEU A 168 5.89 -16.66 5.60
C LEU A 168 5.62 -18.16 5.73
N VAL A 169 6.52 -18.92 6.37
CA VAL A 169 6.31 -20.36 6.61
C VAL A 169 5.13 -20.61 7.54
N LYS A 170 4.93 -19.77 8.57
CA LYS A 170 3.75 -19.86 9.45
C LYS A 170 2.46 -19.64 8.66
N LEU A 171 2.44 -18.64 7.80
CA LEU A 171 1.29 -18.30 6.97
C LEU A 171 0.98 -19.39 5.92
N ILE A 172 2.00 -19.93 5.27
CA ILE A 172 1.86 -21.09 4.35
C ILE A 172 1.28 -22.30 5.11
N THR A 173 1.77 -22.55 6.32
CA THR A 173 1.26 -23.64 7.17
C THR A 173 -0.20 -23.40 7.58
N LEU A 174 -0.62 -22.15 7.82
CA LEU A 174 -2.01 -21.82 8.09
C LEU A 174 -2.90 -22.07 6.87
N CYS A 175 -2.47 -21.64 5.68
CA CYS A 175 -3.18 -21.94 4.44
C CYS A 175 -3.32 -23.45 4.19
N GLN A 176 -2.29 -24.23 4.53
CA GLN A 176 -2.34 -25.70 4.47
C GLN A 176 -3.32 -26.29 5.51
N LYS A 177 -3.37 -25.73 6.73
CA LYS A 177 -4.36 -26.16 7.74
C LYS A 177 -5.80 -25.91 7.31
N LEU A 178 -6.03 -24.88 6.51
CA LEU A 178 -7.32 -24.55 5.91
C LEU A 178 -7.67 -25.45 4.70
N GLY A 179 -6.77 -26.33 4.25
CA GLY A 179 -7.01 -27.22 3.11
C GLY A 179 -6.92 -26.53 1.74
N LEU A 180 -6.31 -25.35 1.67
CA LEU A 180 -6.18 -24.55 0.43
C LEU A 180 -5.17 -25.14 -0.57
N GLU A 181 -4.47 -26.20 -0.22
CA GLU A 181 -3.53 -26.92 -1.08
C GLU A 181 -4.19 -28.04 -1.89
N ARG A 182 -5.48 -28.32 -1.69
CA ARG A 182 -6.15 -29.50 -2.27
C ARG A 182 -6.87 -29.16 -3.56
N ASP A 183 -6.42 -29.64 -4.71
CA ASP A 183 -7.04 -29.35 -6.01
C ASP A 183 -8.53 -29.74 -6.11
N ASN A 184 -8.92 -30.84 -5.45
CA ASN A 184 -10.27 -31.41 -5.58
C ASN A 184 -11.29 -30.84 -4.58
N PHE A 185 -10.84 -30.16 -3.52
CA PHE A 185 -11.68 -29.64 -2.44
C PHE A 185 -11.25 -28.23 -2.02
N ASN A 186 -10.76 -27.46 -2.99
CA ASN A 186 -10.31 -26.11 -2.72
C ASN A 186 -11.51 -25.17 -2.66
N VAL A 187 -11.79 -24.69 -1.46
CA VAL A 187 -12.86 -23.73 -1.21
C VAL A 187 -12.77 -22.49 -2.12
N LEU A 188 -11.57 -22.05 -2.53
CA LEU A 188 -11.39 -20.90 -3.42
C LEU A 188 -11.63 -21.22 -4.90
N LEU A 189 -11.38 -22.46 -5.33
CA LEU A 189 -11.59 -22.88 -6.72
C LEU A 189 -13.03 -23.32 -6.98
N ASP A 190 -13.71 -23.84 -5.94
CA ASP A 190 -15.11 -24.26 -6.04
C ASP A 190 -16.09 -23.08 -6.16
N LEU A 191 -15.68 -21.85 -5.82
CA LEU A 191 -16.50 -20.64 -5.96
C LEU A 191 -16.94 -20.35 -7.40
N ASP A 192 -16.24 -20.89 -8.40
CA ASP A 192 -16.56 -20.70 -9.82
C ASP A 192 -17.38 -21.84 -10.41
N ARG A 193 -17.57 -22.95 -9.70
CA ARG A 193 -18.36 -24.06 -10.24
C ARG A 193 -19.83 -23.62 -10.30
N PRO A 194 -20.44 -23.55 -11.51
CA PRO A 194 -21.84 -23.20 -11.63
C PRO A 194 -22.64 -24.21 -10.82
N ARG A 195 -23.50 -23.73 -9.91
CA ARG A 195 -24.45 -24.59 -9.20
C ARG A 195 -25.23 -25.35 -10.26
N GLY A 196 -24.93 -26.63 -10.41
CA GLY A 196 -25.72 -27.51 -11.25
C GLY A 196 -27.17 -27.39 -10.80
N ASP A 197 -28.08 -27.22 -11.76
CA ASP A 197 -29.51 -26.99 -11.59
C ASP A 197 -30.24 -28.26 -11.08
N SER A 198 -29.63 -28.98 -10.13
CA SER A 198 -30.26 -30.08 -9.42
C SER A 198 -31.24 -29.47 -8.42
N GLY A 199 -32.45 -29.19 -8.88
CA GLY A 199 -33.53 -28.59 -8.13
C GLY A 199 -33.98 -29.45 -6.95
N VAL A 200 -33.25 -29.41 -5.83
CA VAL A 200 -33.73 -29.68 -4.46
C VAL A 200 -32.80 -28.92 -3.51
N GLY A 201 -33.34 -27.94 -2.77
CA GLY A 201 -32.76 -27.28 -1.58
C GLY A 201 -31.24 -27.07 -1.53
N SER A 202 -30.77 -25.87 -1.87
CA SER A 202 -29.35 -25.47 -1.79
C SER A 202 -28.80 -25.57 -0.36
N ASN A 203 -28.13 -26.67 -0.04
CA ASN A 203 -27.33 -26.79 1.17
C ASN A 203 -26.07 -25.88 1.09
N PRO A 204 -25.62 -25.31 2.21
CA PRO A 204 -24.35 -24.58 2.28
C PRO A 204 -23.17 -25.50 1.90
N PHE A 205 -22.07 -24.93 1.40
CA PHE A 205 -20.89 -25.71 1.03
C PHE A 205 -20.29 -26.35 2.29
N TYR A 206 -20.35 -27.68 2.40
CA TYR A 206 -19.73 -28.43 3.48
C TYR A 206 -18.37 -28.96 3.03
N TYR A 207 -17.30 -28.57 3.71
CA TYR A 207 -15.93 -29.03 3.44
C TYR A 207 -15.44 -29.95 4.55
N GLU A 208 -14.95 -31.14 4.25
CA GLU A 208 -14.49 -32.12 5.24
C GLU A 208 -12.99 -32.05 5.54
N ARG A 209 -12.67 -31.89 6.82
CA ARG A 209 -11.31 -31.98 7.36
C ARG A 209 -10.88 -33.43 7.41
N GLN A 210 -10.30 -33.89 6.32
CA GLN A 210 -9.47 -35.09 6.36
C GLN A 210 -8.17 -34.75 7.10
N GLY A 211 -7.94 -35.38 8.26
CA GLY A 211 -6.70 -35.23 9.04
C GLY A 211 -5.45 -35.68 8.26
N PRO A 212 -4.24 -35.43 8.78
CA PRO A 212 -3.00 -35.94 8.18
C PRO A 212 -3.09 -37.46 8.06
N ALA A 213 -2.79 -38.00 6.89
CA ALA A 213 -2.91 -39.41 6.57
C ALA A 213 -2.24 -40.28 7.66
N ALA A 214 -3.03 -41.06 8.38
CA ALA A 214 -2.52 -42.04 9.32
C ALA A 214 -1.70 -43.09 8.54
N ALA A 215 -0.45 -43.31 8.97
CA ALA A 215 0.40 -44.37 8.45
C ALA A 215 -0.31 -45.72 8.62
N ARG A 216 -0.64 -46.36 7.50
CA ARG A 216 -1.27 -47.68 7.45
C ARG A 216 -0.22 -48.73 7.83
N THR A 217 -0.40 -49.36 8.99
CA THR A 217 0.32 -50.60 9.36
C THR A 217 -0.12 -51.75 8.44
N PRO A 218 0.81 -52.56 7.90
CA PRO A 218 0.44 -53.71 7.09
C PRO A 218 0.19 -54.92 7.98
N ASN A 219 -1.01 -55.48 7.94
CA ASN A 219 -1.22 -56.88 8.28
C ASN A 219 -2.48 -57.45 7.59
N GLN A 220 -2.24 -58.51 6.81
CA GLN A 220 -3.07 -59.68 6.47
C GLN A 220 -4.59 -59.48 6.20
N SER A 221 -5.23 -60.06 5.19
CA SER A 221 -4.89 -61.11 4.21
C SER A 221 -6.13 -61.36 3.34
N ASN A 222 -5.91 -61.97 2.17
CA ASN A 222 -6.79 -62.89 1.43
C ASN A 222 -7.78 -62.39 0.34
N TYR A 223 -7.38 -62.77 -0.89
CA TYR A 223 -8.10 -63.52 -1.93
C TYR A 223 -8.62 -62.84 -3.22
N ASP A 224 -8.30 -63.54 -4.31
CA ASP A 224 -8.63 -63.48 -5.75
C ASP A 224 -8.14 -62.30 -6.60
N ASP A 225 -7.12 -62.41 -7.46
CA ASP A 225 -6.84 -63.29 -8.63
C ASP A 225 -7.29 -62.65 -9.96
N THR A 226 -6.31 -62.14 -10.74
CA THR A 226 -6.10 -62.44 -12.17
C THR A 226 -4.97 -61.58 -12.78
N ARG A 227 -3.79 -62.20 -12.89
CA ARG A 227 -3.00 -62.42 -14.12
C ARG A 227 -2.86 -61.27 -15.17
N ASN A 228 -1.64 -60.74 -15.33
CA ASN A 228 -0.84 -60.98 -16.54
C ASN A 228 0.62 -60.50 -16.41
N ASP A 229 1.50 -61.40 -16.81
CA ASP A 229 2.95 -61.33 -16.90
C ASP A 229 3.46 -60.23 -17.85
N TYR A 230 4.59 -59.60 -17.53
CA TYR A 230 5.81 -59.76 -18.32
C TYR A 230 7.05 -59.49 -17.46
N ASP A 231 8.03 -60.30 -17.77
CA ASP A 231 9.16 -60.78 -17.01
C ASP A 231 10.43 -59.93 -17.24
N THR A 232 11.49 -60.32 -16.53
CA THR A 232 12.92 -60.04 -16.73
C THR A 232 13.53 -58.80 -16.06
N SER A 233 14.70 -58.84 -15.42
CA SER A 233 15.29 -59.71 -14.38
C SER A 233 16.77 -59.32 -14.27
N TYR A 234 17.33 -59.39 -13.05
CA TYR A 234 18.76 -59.46 -12.67
C TYR A 234 19.68 -58.27 -13.06
N ASP A 235 20.68 -57.86 -12.29
CA ASP A 235 21.28 -58.47 -11.11
C ASP A 235 22.00 -57.44 -10.23
N ASN A 236 22.20 -57.87 -9.00
CA ASN A 236 22.86 -57.21 -7.88
C ASN A 236 24.40 -57.39 -7.94
N ARG A 237 25.10 -56.71 -7.00
CA ARG A 237 26.55 -56.72 -6.69
C ARG A 237 27.35 -55.63 -7.39
N GLY A 238 28.25 -54.91 -6.74
CA GLY A 238 28.83 -55.08 -5.42
C GLY A 238 30.12 -54.25 -5.38
N ASP A 239 30.38 -53.69 -4.20
CA ASP A 239 31.64 -53.19 -3.66
C ASP A 239 32.94 -53.53 -4.44
N HIS A 240 33.81 -52.53 -4.61
CA HIS A 240 35.25 -52.60 -4.31
C HIS A 240 35.93 -51.23 -4.49
N GLY A 241 36.60 -50.77 -3.45
CA GLY A 241 37.44 -49.58 -3.46
C GLY A 241 38.77 -49.77 -4.19
N VAL A 242 39.40 -48.66 -4.57
CA VAL A 242 40.81 -48.63 -4.95
C VAL A 242 41.46 -47.38 -4.39
N ASN A 243 42.52 -47.63 -3.63
CA ASN A 243 43.46 -46.72 -3.02
C ASN A 243 44.63 -46.55 -4.01
N PHE A 244 45.15 -45.34 -4.23
CA PHE A 244 46.50 -45.15 -4.80
C PHE A 244 47.13 -43.89 -4.22
N GLY A 245 48.18 -44.10 -3.43
CA GLY A 245 49.19 -43.08 -3.14
C GLY A 245 50.44 -43.29 -4.00
N LEU A 246 51.28 -42.25 -4.09
CA LEU A 246 52.74 -42.23 -3.82
C LEU A 246 53.53 -41.21 -4.67
N HIS A 247 54.32 -40.43 -3.93
CA HIS A 247 55.68 -39.90 -4.20
C HIS A 247 55.94 -38.68 -5.12
N SER A 248 56.19 -37.52 -4.45
CA SER A 248 57.46 -36.74 -4.33
C SER A 248 58.35 -36.41 -5.56
N PRO A 249 59.33 -35.48 -5.44
CA PRO A 249 59.39 -34.18 -4.74
C PRO A 249 60.06 -33.06 -5.60
N MET A 250 60.08 -31.80 -5.16
CA MET A 250 61.29 -30.96 -5.25
C MET A 250 61.22 -29.75 -4.30
N ALA A 251 62.33 -29.55 -3.60
CA ALA A 251 62.58 -28.55 -2.58
C ALA A 251 63.02 -27.20 -3.18
N PHE A 252 62.75 -26.09 -2.49
CA PHE A 252 63.73 -25.04 -2.16
C PHE A 252 63.13 -24.11 -1.07
N SER A 253 63.95 -23.83 -0.06
CA SER A 253 63.85 -22.86 1.05
C SER A 253 65.24 -22.18 1.12
N PRO A 254 65.55 -21.08 1.85
CA PRO A 254 64.80 -20.41 2.92
C PRO A 254 64.87 -18.86 2.88
N VAL A 255 64.20 -18.18 3.83
CA VAL A 255 64.82 -17.27 4.84
C VAL A 255 63.73 -16.80 5.84
N GLU A 256 64.16 -16.77 7.11
CA GLU A 256 63.46 -16.74 8.39
C GLU A 256 62.84 -15.39 8.80
N GLY A 257 61.94 -15.43 9.81
CA GLY A 257 61.48 -14.22 10.50
C GLY A 257 60.37 -14.37 11.56
N ILE A 258 60.49 -15.36 12.46
CA ILE A 258 60.01 -15.44 13.86
C ILE A 258 59.00 -14.35 14.36
N PHE A 259 57.79 -14.76 14.75
CA PHE A 259 57.22 -14.64 16.12
C PHE A 259 55.77 -15.22 16.16
N SER A 260 55.58 -16.30 16.92
CA SER A 260 54.24 -16.78 17.35
C SER A 260 53.81 -16.04 18.61
N PRO A 261 52.48 -15.89 18.84
CA PRO A 261 51.94 -16.71 19.92
C PRO A 261 50.63 -17.43 19.54
N THR A 262 50.53 -18.64 20.06
CA THR A 262 49.37 -19.51 20.13
C THR A 262 48.21 -18.86 20.90
N SER A 263 47.01 -18.85 20.32
CA SER A 263 45.74 -18.77 21.07
C SER A 263 44.74 -19.75 20.47
N LYS A 264 44.12 -20.55 21.36
CA LYS A 264 43.12 -21.57 21.06
C LYS A 264 41.79 -20.87 20.74
N ASN A 265 41.22 -21.15 19.57
CA ASN A 265 39.86 -20.73 19.23
C ASN A 265 38.84 -21.56 20.02
N GLY A 266 38.24 -20.94 21.04
CA GLY A 266 36.96 -21.35 21.60
C GLY A 266 35.86 -20.59 20.87
N GLU A 267 35.09 -21.30 20.05
CA GLU A 267 33.92 -20.81 19.33
C GLU A 267 32.78 -20.59 20.32
N LEU A 268 32.57 -19.33 20.74
CA LEU A 268 31.49 -18.93 21.65
C LEU A 268 30.26 -18.53 20.84
N THR A 269 29.23 -19.37 20.88
CA THR A 269 27.89 -19.14 20.33
C THR A 269 27.17 -18.03 21.11
N VAL A 270 27.26 -16.79 20.61
CA VAL A 270 26.49 -15.62 21.10
C VAL A 270 25.37 -15.31 20.11
N HIS A 271 24.24 -16.02 20.18
CA HIS A 271 23.09 -15.75 19.29
C HIS A 271 21.70 -15.80 19.93
N SER A 272 21.57 -15.74 21.26
CA SER A 272 20.24 -15.75 21.92
C SER A 272 19.71 -14.37 22.35
N ASN A 273 20.55 -13.35 22.55
CA ASN A 273 20.12 -12.13 23.27
C ASN A 273 19.58 -11.02 22.36
N HIS A 274 19.81 -11.08 21.05
CA HIS A 274 19.44 -9.99 20.14
C HIS A 274 17.93 -9.96 19.82
N SER A 275 17.28 -11.12 19.75
CA SER A 275 15.84 -11.23 19.48
C SER A 275 14.98 -10.69 20.63
N GLU A 276 15.42 -10.90 21.87
CA GLU A 276 14.68 -10.48 23.07
C GLU A 276 14.71 -8.95 23.25
N ILE A 277 15.87 -8.32 23.00
CA ILE A 277 16.01 -6.85 22.97
C ILE A 277 15.10 -6.24 21.88
N THR A 278 14.97 -6.91 20.74
CA THR A 278 14.11 -6.43 19.64
C THR A 278 12.63 -6.55 20.01
N ALA A 279 12.20 -7.65 20.63
CA ALA A 279 10.82 -7.84 21.06
C ALA A 279 10.39 -6.85 22.16
N GLN A 280 11.25 -6.59 23.16
CA GLN A 280 11.00 -5.61 24.21
C GLN A 280 10.90 -4.18 23.65
N SER A 281 11.76 -3.82 22.68
CA SER A 281 11.68 -2.52 22.02
C SER A 281 10.36 -2.30 21.27
N HIS A 282 9.83 -3.35 20.63
CA HIS A 282 8.52 -3.30 19.96
C HIS A 282 7.35 -3.18 20.94
N ALA A 283 7.37 -3.93 22.05
CA ALA A 283 6.34 -3.83 23.09
C ALA A 283 6.27 -2.42 23.68
N ARG A 284 7.42 -1.77 23.89
CA ARG A 284 7.49 -0.38 24.37
C ARG A 284 6.91 0.60 23.35
N GLN A 285 7.24 0.45 22.06
CA GLN A 285 6.68 1.30 21.00
C GLN A 285 5.16 1.16 20.91
N GLN A 286 4.64 -0.06 21.05
CA GLN A 286 3.20 -0.32 21.04
C GLN A 286 2.50 0.37 22.22
N ILE A 287 3.01 0.22 23.45
CA ILE A 287 2.41 0.89 24.62
C ILE A 287 2.47 2.41 24.48
N MET A 288 3.55 2.98 23.95
CA MET A 288 3.61 4.44 23.72
C MET A 288 2.62 4.91 22.64
N ALA A 289 2.30 4.07 21.64
CA ALA A 289 1.27 4.38 20.66
C ALA A 289 -0.14 4.33 21.31
N GLU A 290 -0.42 3.29 22.10
CA GLU A 290 -1.68 3.14 22.84
C GLU A 290 -1.90 4.28 23.85
N ILE A 291 -0.84 4.77 24.51
CA ILE A 291 -0.88 5.94 25.40
C ILE A 291 -1.32 7.19 24.63
N LYS A 292 -0.75 7.46 23.45
CA LYS A 292 -1.10 8.64 22.63
C LYS A 292 -2.55 8.57 22.14
N GLU A 293 -2.99 7.40 21.72
CA GLU A 293 -4.38 7.17 21.29
C GLU A 293 -5.35 7.35 22.47
N THR A 294 -5.02 6.78 23.63
CA THR A 294 -5.83 6.93 24.85
C THR A 294 -5.93 8.38 25.30
N GLN A 295 -4.85 9.18 25.19
CA GLN A 295 -4.89 10.61 25.48
C GLN A 295 -5.80 11.37 24.51
N LEU A 296 -5.78 11.01 23.23
CA LEU A 296 -6.65 11.60 22.21
C LEU A 296 -8.12 11.26 22.49
N LEU A 297 -8.42 9.99 22.81
CA LEU A 297 -9.76 9.54 23.18
C LEU A 297 -10.26 10.21 24.46
N MET A 298 -9.40 10.32 25.48
CA MET A 298 -9.72 11.03 26.72
C MET A 298 -10.05 12.51 26.48
N SER A 299 -9.29 13.19 25.60
CA SER A 299 -9.56 14.59 25.24
C SER A 299 -10.87 14.79 24.47
N GLY A 300 -11.32 13.76 23.75
CA GLY A 300 -12.59 13.78 23.00
C GLY A 300 -13.81 13.36 23.82
N CYS A 301 -13.64 12.96 25.09
CA CYS A 301 -14.74 12.47 25.91
C CYS A 301 -15.66 13.59 26.38
N VAL A 302 -16.96 13.42 26.10
CA VAL A 302 -18.02 14.36 26.50
C VAL A 302 -18.58 14.03 27.88
N THR A 303 -18.45 12.78 28.35
CA THR A 303 -18.99 12.33 29.64
C THR A 303 -17.87 12.11 30.67
N ALA A 304 -18.16 12.45 31.93
CA ALA A 304 -17.23 12.28 33.04
C ALA A 304 -16.85 10.79 33.25
N ASP A 305 -17.78 9.87 33.05
CA ASP A 305 -17.52 8.43 33.18
C ASP A 305 -16.57 7.90 32.12
N ALA A 306 -16.72 8.35 30.86
CA ALA A 306 -15.79 7.99 29.79
C ALA A 306 -14.39 8.58 30.04
N ALA A 307 -14.32 9.84 30.48
CA ALA A 307 -13.06 10.46 30.87
C ALA A 307 -12.38 9.68 32.02
N ASN A 308 -13.13 9.26 33.03
CA ASN A 308 -12.63 8.44 34.14
C ASN A 308 -12.17 7.05 33.68
N PHE A 309 -12.88 6.42 32.74
CA PHE A 309 -12.47 5.15 32.14
C PHE A 309 -11.13 5.27 31.42
N TRP A 310 -10.99 6.25 30.51
CA TRP A 310 -9.74 6.44 29.77
C TRP A 310 -8.59 6.87 30.66
N LYS A 311 -8.87 7.67 31.70
CA LYS A 311 -7.87 8.00 32.73
C LYS A 311 -7.35 6.74 33.41
N LYS A 312 -8.24 5.85 33.86
CA LYS A 312 -7.84 4.56 34.46
C LYS A 312 -7.07 3.68 33.49
N HIS A 313 -7.44 3.67 32.21
CA HIS A 313 -6.73 2.92 31.18
C HIS A 313 -5.34 3.50 30.92
N LEU A 314 -5.22 4.82 30.89
CA LEU A 314 -3.94 5.54 30.75
C LEU A 314 -3.00 5.22 31.91
N ASP A 315 -3.53 5.15 33.14
CA ASP A 315 -2.76 4.76 34.32
C ASP A 315 -2.24 3.31 34.22
N ASP A 316 -3.07 2.36 33.75
CA ASP A 316 -2.65 0.96 33.51
C ASP A 316 -1.53 0.87 32.45
N LEU A 317 -1.66 1.60 31.34
CA LEU A 317 -0.63 1.65 30.29
C LEU A 317 0.68 2.25 30.79
N ASN A 318 0.62 3.33 31.58
CA ASN A 318 1.79 3.92 32.21
C ASN A 318 2.46 2.95 33.19
N GLN A 319 1.68 2.19 33.97
CA GLN A 319 2.22 1.18 34.88
C GLN A 319 2.94 0.05 34.12
N ARG A 320 2.37 -0.41 32.99
CA ARG A 320 3.03 -1.40 32.12
C ARG A 320 4.34 -0.87 31.52
N LEU A 321 4.39 0.40 31.15
CA LEU A 321 5.60 1.04 30.63
C LEU A 321 6.72 1.09 31.68
N VAL A 322 6.37 1.38 32.94
CA VAL A 322 7.33 1.36 34.07
C VAL A 322 7.86 -0.04 34.30
N ILE A 323 7.01 -1.06 34.29
CA ILE A 323 7.41 -2.47 34.46
C ILE A 323 8.43 -2.87 33.38
N LEU A 324 8.13 -2.59 32.10
CA LEU A 324 9.07 -2.88 31.00
C LEU A 324 10.41 -2.17 31.17
N THR A 325 10.39 -0.90 31.61
CA THR A 325 11.62 -0.13 31.81
C THR A 325 12.47 -0.69 32.96
N MET A 326 11.84 -1.17 34.03
CA MET A 326 12.55 -1.83 35.14
C MET A 326 13.09 -3.21 34.75
N SER A 327 12.40 -3.96 33.89
CA SER A 327 12.89 -5.23 33.34
C SER A 327 14.17 -5.04 32.52
N ASP A 328 14.26 -3.96 31.72
CA ASP A 328 15.48 -3.63 30.96
C ASP A 328 16.67 -3.36 31.88
N GLN A 329 16.47 -2.56 32.94
CA GLN A 329 17.54 -2.25 33.89
C GLN A 329 18.04 -3.51 34.63
N ARG A 330 17.11 -4.41 34.98
CA ARG A 330 17.46 -5.69 35.61
C ARG A 330 18.30 -6.57 34.68
N ASN A 331 17.92 -6.66 33.41
CA ASN A 331 18.66 -7.42 32.41
C ASN A 331 20.07 -6.86 32.15
N VAL A 332 20.27 -5.54 32.28
CA VAL A 332 21.60 -4.92 32.19
C VAL A 332 22.47 -5.28 33.40
N ILE A 333 21.91 -5.31 34.60
CA ILE A 333 22.63 -5.68 35.83
C ILE A 333 22.99 -7.17 35.82
N GLU A 334 22.06 -8.05 35.41
CA GLU A 334 22.28 -9.50 35.39
C GLU A 334 23.26 -9.93 34.27
N ASN A 335 23.33 -9.21 33.14
CA ASN A 335 24.26 -9.52 32.05
C ASN A 335 25.60 -8.75 32.10
N GLY A 336 25.72 -7.73 32.96
CA GLY A 336 26.95 -6.93 33.12
C GLY A 336 28.02 -7.57 34.03
N GLY A 337 27.74 -8.73 34.63
CA GLY A 337 28.55 -9.33 35.69
C GLY A 337 29.57 -10.38 35.25
N VAL A 338 30.44 -10.10 34.29
CA VAL A 338 31.69 -10.89 34.10
C VAL A 338 32.84 -9.97 33.71
N GLY A 339 33.68 -9.61 34.68
CA GLY A 339 35.04 -9.13 34.44
C GLY A 339 35.38 -7.77 35.06
N GLY A 340 35.74 -7.76 36.35
CA GLY A 340 36.40 -6.62 36.96
C GLY A 340 36.35 -6.63 38.48
N ASN A 341 37.47 -6.97 39.12
CA ASN A 341 37.65 -7.00 40.57
C ASN A 341 37.59 -5.59 41.19
N ASN A 342 36.40 -5.03 41.38
CA ASN A 342 36.19 -3.89 42.29
C ASN A 342 35.16 -4.29 43.34
N GLU A 343 35.49 -4.02 44.61
CA GLU A 343 34.71 -4.36 45.79
C GLU A 343 33.24 -3.91 45.70
N PRO A 344 32.31 -4.70 46.28
CA PRO A 344 30.90 -4.38 46.26
C PRO A 344 30.62 -3.21 47.21
N ILE A 345 30.23 -2.07 46.64
CA ILE A 345 29.56 -1.01 47.40
C ILE A 345 28.16 -1.55 47.74
N ILE A 346 27.99 -1.95 49.00
CA ILE A 346 26.69 -2.29 49.59
C ILE A 346 25.89 -0.98 49.69
N VAL A 347 25.09 -0.68 48.67
CA VAL A 347 24.06 0.35 48.78
C VAL A 347 22.89 -0.28 49.54
N THR A 348 22.69 0.19 50.76
CA THR A 348 21.61 -0.27 51.62
C THR A 348 20.27 0.27 51.12
N ARG A 349 19.21 -0.52 51.36
CA ARG A 349 17.82 -0.31 50.94
C ARG A 349 17.18 1.00 51.44
N GLU A 350 17.87 1.78 52.25
CA GLU A 350 17.37 3.03 52.84
C GLU A 350 17.70 4.28 52.00
N GLU A 351 18.72 4.27 51.13
CA GLU A 351 19.06 5.44 50.29
C GLU A 351 18.21 5.56 49.00
N PHE A 352 17.40 4.55 48.67
CA PHE A 352 16.51 4.59 47.49
C PHE A 352 15.13 5.22 47.76
N MET A 353 14.81 5.56 49.01
CA MET A 353 13.58 6.28 49.35
C MET A 353 13.74 7.81 49.41
N GLU A 354 14.96 8.34 49.35
CA GLU A 354 15.21 9.79 49.49
C GLU A 354 15.36 10.55 48.15
N TYR A 355 15.18 9.85 47.01
CA TYR A 355 15.12 10.46 45.68
C TYR A 355 13.72 10.43 45.03
N GLY A 356 12.67 10.22 45.84
CA GLY A 356 11.25 10.27 45.45
C GLY A 356 10.58 11.65 45.63
N GLY A 357 11.34 12.68 46.00
CA GLY A 357 10.80 13.97 46.45
C GLY A 357 10.29 14.93 45.38
N ASN A 358 10.29 14.57 44.09
CA ASN A 358 9.91 15.52 43.02
C ASN A 358 8.82 15.01 42.06
N HIS A 359 8.15 13.91 42.38
CA HIS A 359 7.01 13.46 41.57
C HIS A 359 5.74 14.26 41.87
N GLN A 360 5.65 14.88 43.06
CA GLN A 360 4.52 15.70 43.46
C GLN A 360 4.50 17.06 42.75
N SER A 361 5.66 17.67 42.44
CA SER A 361 5.71 18.95 41.70
C SER A 361 5.27 18.80 40.25
N ILE A 362 5.59 17.67 39.60
CA ILE A 362 5.09 17.35 38.26
C ILE A 362 3.59 17.06 38.30
N ILE A 363 3.09 16.35 39.32
CA ILE A 363 1.65 16.10 39.49
C ILE A 363 0.90 17.41 39.80
N ASP A 364 1.48 18.30 40.61
CA ASP A 364 0.88 19.59 40.98
C ASP A 364 0.97 20.60 39.82
N ASP A 365 2.03 20.58 39.00
CA ASP A 365 2.13 21.38 37.77
C ASP A 365 1.18 20.85 36.68
N THR A 366 1.01 19.53 36.59
CA THR A 366 0.02 18.92 35.68
C THR A 366 -1.40 19.20 36.17
N LYS A 367 -1.63 19.18 37.49
CA LYS A 367 -2.93 19.52 38.09
C LYS A 367 -3.24 21.01 37.92
N ASN A 368 -2.26 21.90 38.11
CA ASN A 368 -2.42 23.33 37.86
C ASN A 368 -2.61 23.64 36.37
N TYR A 369 -1.98 22.88 35.46
CA TYR A 369 -2.20 23.01 34.02
C TYR A 369 -3.57 22.50 33.58
N VAL A 370 -4.04 21.38 34.15
CA VAL A 370 -5.39 20.84 33.94
C VAL A 370 -6.44 21.75 34.56
N ASP A 371 -6.23 22.28 35.77
CA ASP A 371 -7.12 23.21 36.44
C ASP A 371 -7.14 24.59 35.74
N ALA A 372 -6.02 25.03 35.14
CA ALA A 372 -5.97 26.21 34.28
C ALA A 372 -6.69 26.01 32.93
N MET A 373 -6.59 24.82 32.30
CA MET A 373 -7.40 24.47 31.13
C MET A 373 -8.89 24.36 31.46
N THR A 374 -9.22 23.90 32.67
CA THR A 374 -10.62 23.78 33.12
C THR A 374 -11.20 25.15 33.52
N SER A 375 -10.37 26.05 34.06
CA SER A 375 -10.79 27.41 34.47
C SER A 375 -10.84 28.41 33.31
N SER A 376 -10.08 28.18 32.23
CA SER A 376 -10.14 29.03 31.01
C SER A 376 -11.35 28.73 30.11
N ASN A 377 -12.20 27.75 30.46
CA ASN A 377 -13.36 27.34 29.67
C ASN A 377 -14.71 27.87 30.20
N ASN A 378 -14.69 28.77 31.19
CA ASN A 378 -15.91 29.33 31.82
C ASN A 378 -16.28 30.75 31.36
N ASN A 379 -15.55 31.33 30.41
CA ASN A 379 -15.92 32.61 29.80
C ASN A 379 -16.52 32.36 28.40
N GLY A 380 -17.84 32.16 28.37
CA GLY A 380 -18.64 32.12 27.14
C GLY A 380 -18.37 30.91 26.26
N GLN A 381 -18.76 29.71 26.72
CA GLN A 381 -18.96 28.62 25.77
C GLN A 381 -20.11 29.01 24.84
N ASP A 382 -19.79 29.38 23.61
CA ASP A 382 -20.76 29.35 22.51
C ASP A 382 -21.30 27.92 22.44
N GLU A 383 -22.47 27.72 23.03
CA GLU A 383 -23.18 26.46 23.08
C GLU A 383 -23.36 25.99 21.63
N LEU A 384 -22.58 24.97 21.23
CA LEU A 384 -22.59 24.49 19.85
C LEU A 384 -24.02 24.14 19.47
N PRO A 385 -24.54 24.62 18.33
CA PRO A 385 -25.93 24.36 17.94
C PRO A 385 -26.17 22.84 17.94
N ILE A 386 -27.27 22.42 18.55
CA ILE A 386 -27.62 21.01 18.68
C ILE A 386 -28.65 20.67 17.59
N CYS A 387 -28.54 19.50 16.97
CA CYS A 387 -29.49 19.07 15.93
C CYS A 387 -29.90 17.60 16.11
N ASP A 388 -31.14 17.30 15.71
CA ASP A 388 -31.66 15.94 15.66
C ASP A 388 -31.20 15.26 14.36
N VAL A 389 -30.43 14.19 14.49
CA VAL A 389 -29.87 13.42 13.39
C VAL A 389 -30.60 12.08 13.29
N VAL A 390 -30.98 11.68 12.07
CA VAL A 390 -31.55 10.36 11.80
C VAL A 390 -30.45 9.41 11.39
N ALA A 391 -30.27 8.30 12.11
CA ALA A 391 -29.25 7.31 11.81
C ALA A 391 -29.53 6.58 10.47
N PRO A 392 -28.60 6.54 9.51
CA PRO A 392 -28.82 5.87 8.22
C PRO A 392 -28.80 4.34 8.30
N SER A 393 -28.15 3.80 9.33
CA SER A 393 -27.97 2.37 9.61
C SER A 393 -27.81 2.16 11.12
N ASP A 394 -27.69 0.91 11.56
CA ASP A 394 -27.29 0.59 12.93
C ASP A 394 -25.82 0.99 13.11
N LEU A 395 -25.53 1.92 14.02
CA LEU A 395 -24.19 2.48 14.21
C LEU A 395 -23.76 2.32 15.67
N PRO A 396 -22.51 1.89 15.93
CA PRO A 396 -22.01 1.74 17.30
C PRO A 396 -21.79 3.12 17.95
N GLY A 397 -21.86 3.17 19.28
CA GLY A 397 -21.62 4.40 20.03
C GLY A 397 -20.23 4.98 19.78
N GLY A 398 -20.14 6.31 19.63
CA GLY A 398 -18.90 7.02 19.29
C GLY A 398 -18.56 7.05 17.80
N TYR A 399 -19.32 6.34 16.95
CA TYR A 399 -19.14 6.44 15.50
C TYR A 399 -19.50 7.85 15.01
N MET A 400 -18.73 8.37 14.04
CA MET A 400 -18.94 9.70 13.47
C MET A 400 -19.30 9.58 11.99
N PHE A 401 -20.33 10.30 11.53
CA PHE A 401 -20.72 10.32 10.13
C PHE A 401 -21.19 11.70 9.66
N GLU A 402 -21.10 11.94 8.37
CA GLU A 402 -21.55 13.18 7.73
C GLU A 402 -23.08 13.21 7.68
N ALA A 403 -23.68 14.19 8.33
CA ALA A 403 -25.10 14.48 8.31
C ALA A 403 -25.35 15.83 7.64
N GLN A 404 -26.55 16.02 7.10
CA GLN A 404 -26.93 17.24 6.39
C GLN A 404 -28.20 17.83 7.00
N LEU A 405 -28.13 19.10 7.41
CA LEU A 405 -29.26 19.90 7.87
C LEU A 405 -29.46 21.07 6.91
N GLY A 406 -30.46 20.94 6.02
CA GLY A 406 -30.66 21.89 4.93
C GLY A 406 -29.50 21.84 3.92
N SER A 407 -28.79 22.95 3.72
CA SER A 407 -27.59 23.04 2.89
C SER A 407 -26.29 22.78 3.66
N THR A 408 -26.34 22.70 4.98
CA THR A 408 -25.15 22.62 5.83
C THR A 408 -24.85 21.17 6.17
N LYS A 409 -23.60 20.75 5.92
CA LYS A 409 -23.12 19.43 6.30
C LYS A 409 -22.32 19.52 7.60
N PHE A 410 -22.47 18.53 8.47
CA PHE A 410 -21.83 18.50 9.79
C PHE A 410 -21.53 17.06 10.23
N LEU A 411 -20.71 16.88 11.26
CA LEU A 411 -20.23 15.56 11.67
C LEU A 411 -21.07 15.16 12.88
N ALA A 412 -22.03 14.27 12.66
CA ALA A 412 -22.83 13.71 13.74
C ALA A 412 -22.01 12.65 14.48
N THR A 413 -21.93 12.77 15.80
CA THR A 413 -21.34 11.75 16.68
C THR A 413 -22.46 10.94 17.32
N VAL A 414 -22.43 9.63 17.12
CA VAL A 414 -23.41 8.68 17.67
C VAL A 414 -23.25 8.59 19.19
N PRO A 415 -24.33 8.71 19.99
CA PRO A 415 -24.26 8.67 21.45
C PRO A 415 -23.73 7.32 21.98
N PRO A 416 -23.20 7.29 23.21
CA PRO A 416 -22.88 6.04 23.90
C PRO A 416 -24.08 5.09 23.91
N GLY A 417 -23.87 3.83 23.55
CA GLY A 417 -24.94 2.84 23.37
C GLY A 417 -25.28 2.52 21.91
N GLY A 418 -24.81 3.36 20.97
CA GLY A 418 -25.13 3.20 19.56
C GLY A 418 -26.53 3.69 19.23
N VAL A 419 -26.90 3.59 17.96
CA VAL A 419 -28.22 3.95 17.44
C VAL A 419 -28.65 2.93 16.40
N VAL A 420 -29.94 2.66 16.34
CA VAL A 420 -30.56 1.77 15.34
C VAL A 420 -30.90 2.58 14.09
N ARG A 421 -30.91 1.94 12.93
CA ARG A 421 -31.33 2.55 11.66
C ARG A 421 -32.68 3.26 11.78
N GLY A 422 -32.72 4.53 11.41
CA GLY A 422 -33.91 5.38 11.49
C GLY A 422 -34.16 6.01 12.86
N GLU A 423 -33.39 5.62 13.89
CA GLU A 423 -33.44 6.25 15.21
C GLU A 423 -32.98 7.71 15.11
N ARG A 424 -33.68 8.59 15.82
CA ARG A 424 -33.31 9.98 15.95
C ARG A 424 -32.48 10.16 17.21
N PHE A 425 -31.32 10.77 17.07
CA PHE A 425 -30.49 11.11 18.22
C PHE A 425 -30.00 12.54 18.11
N VAL A 426 -29.76 13.13 19.27
CA VAL A 426 -29.30 14.49 19.41
C VAL A 426 -27.78 14.50 19.25
N SER A 427 -27.26 15.30 18.32
CA SER A 427 -25.82 15.46 18.13
C SER A 427 -25.43 16.94 18.14
N PRO A 428 -24.37 17.35 18.87
CA PRO A 428 -23.85 18.70 18.73
C PRO A 428 -23.37 18.87 17.29
N MET A 429 -23.89 19.90 16.62
CA MET A 429 -23.52 20.27 15.26
C MET A 429 -22.11 20.85 15.32
N ARG A 430 -21.12 19.96 15.31
CA ARG A 430 -19.77 20.30 14.87
C ARG A 430 -19.90 20.50 13.38
N VAL A 431 -20.22 21.74 13.00
CA VAL A 431 -20.11 22.18 11.60
C VAL A 431 -18.75 21.67 11.17
N LEU A 432 -18.70 20.70 10.26
CA LEU A 432 -17.43 20.50 9.59
C LEU A 432 -17.28 21.82 8.86
N GLU A 433 -16.36 22.64 9.33
CA GLU A 433 -15.60 23.47 8.43
C GLU A 433 -14.76 22.55 7.50
N THR A 434 -15.36 21.51 6.91
CA THR A 434 -15.09 21.14 5.53
C THR A 434 -15.57 22.34 4.74
N ILE A 435 -14.78 23.40 4.82
CA ILE A 435 -14.78 24.47 3.85
C ILE A 435 -14.56 23.73 2.56
N GLN A 436 -15.64 23.55 1.81
CA GLN A 436 -15.56 23.12 0.44
C GLN A 436 -14.74 24.19 -0.24
N ILE A 437 -13.45 23.91 -0.37
CA ILE A 437 -12.56 24.70 -1.19
C ILE A 437 -13.17 24.58 -2.57
N SER A 438 -13.85 25.64 -3.03
CA SER A 438 -14.43 25.68 -4.36
C SER A 438 -13.27 25.68 -5.34
N VAL A 439 -12.90 24.49 -5.81
CA VAL A 439 -11.90 24.32 -6.85
C VAL A 439 -12.64 24.56 -8.17
N PRO A 440 -12.23 25.56 -8.99
CA PRO A 440 -12.87 25.78 -10.27
C PRO A 440 -12.65 24.57 -11.17
N LEU A 441 -13.72 24.11 -11.83
CA LEU A 441 -13.65 23.08 -12.86
C LEU A 441 -13.39 23.74 -14.21
N GLY A 442 -12.63 23.08 -15.08
CA GLY A 442 -12.37 23.57 -16.44
C GLY A 442 -11.35 24.70 -16.54
N SER A 443 -10.77 25.16 -15.44
CA SER A 443 -9.74 26.22 -15.45
C SER A 443 -8.84 26.16 -14.22
N TRP A 444 -7.60 26.65 -14.36
CA TRP A 444 -6.75 26.90 -13.22
C TRP A 444 -7.35 28.01 -12.34
N ARG A 445 -7.12 27.94 -11.03
CA ARG A 445 -7.62 28.98 -10.10
C ARG A 445 -6.96 30.34 -10.38
N ASP A 446 -5.71 30.28 -10.79
CA ASP A 446 -4.80 31.39 -10.93
C ASP A 446 -3.87 31.13 -12.12
N ASN A 447 -3.31 32.19 -12.70
CA ASN A 447 -2.34 32.05 -13.78
C ASN A 447 -0.97 31.63 -13.22
N ALA A 448 -0.15 30.93 -14.01
CA ALA A 448 1.19 30.53 -13.56
C ALA A 448 2.08 31.73 -13.20
N ALA A 449 1.89 32.87 -13.87
CA ALA A 449 2.62 34.12 -13.59
C ALA A 449 2.17 34.83 -12.29
N GLU A 450 1.03 34.46 -11.72
CA GLU A 450 0.50 35.05 -10.48
C GLU A 450 1.11 34.38 -9.23
N CYS A 451 2.25 33.70 -9.34
CA CYS A 451 2.91 33.00 -8.24
C CYS A 451 3.18 33.92 -7.02
N PHE A 452 3.32 35.23 -7.24
CA PHE A 452 3.57 36.25 -6.22
C PHE A 452 2.31 36.92 -5.61
N ASN A 453 1.09 36.48 -5.95
CA ASN A 453 -0.13 37.18 -5.51
C ASN A 453 -0.26 37.25 -3.96
N ASN A 454 0.22 36.22 -3.25
CA ASN A 454 0.26 36.19 -1.78
C ASN A 454 1.59 36.73 -1.19
N GLY A 455 2.46 37.32 -2.02
CA GLY A 455 3.77 37.86 -1.66
C GLY A 455 4.95 36.89 -1.86
N ILE A 456 6.16 37.45 -2.04
CA ILE A 456 7.41 36.67 -2.26
C ILE A 456 7.85 35.85 -1.04
N PHE A 457 7.39 36.22 0.15
CA PHE A 457 7.65 35.48 1.39
C PHE A 457 6.50 34.56 1.79
N HIS A 458 5.54 34.33 0.89
CA HIS A 458 4.48 33.38 1.15
C HIS A 458 5.09 31.97 1.32
N PRO A 459 4.73 31.21 2.36
CA PRO A 459 5.33 29.89 2.64
C PRO A 459 5.31 28.93 1.44
N LEU A 460 4.21 28.93 0.68
CA LEU A 460 4.09 28.11 -0.53
C LEU A 460 5.14 28.48 -1.59
N PHE A 461 5.36 29.78 -1.83
CA PHE A 461 6.32 30.24 -2.82
C PHE A 461 7.75 29.95 -2.38
N CYS A 462 8.08 30.23 -1.11
CA CYS A 462 9.39 29.88 -0.56
C CYS A 462 9.64 28.37 -0.65
N HIS A 463 8.63 27.53 -0.37
CA HIS A 463 8.74 26.09 -0.51
C HIS A 463 8.90 25.65 -1.96
N ALA A 464 8.12 26.21 -2.88
CA ALA A 464 8.23 25.90 -4.30
C ALA A 464 9.61 26.27 -4.87
N LEU A 465 10.23 27.33 -4.34
CA LEU A 465 11.55 27.82 -4.77
C LEU A 465 12.71 27.02 -4.15
N PHE A 466 12.69 26.82 -2.83
CA PHE A 466 13.83 26.23 -2.10
C PHE A 466 13.67 24.73 -1.83
N PHE A 467 12.44 24.23 -1.74
CA PHE A 467 12.12 22.85 -1.38
C PHE A 467 11.01 22.27 -2.28
N PRO A 468 11.18 22.29 -3.62
CA PRO A 468 10.12 21.90 -4.57
C PRO A 468 9.61 20.47 -4.33
N CYS A 469 10.46 19.55 -3.90
CA CYS A 469 10.06 18.18 -3.55
C CYS A 469 9.01 18.15 -2.43
N ILE A 470 9.19 18.96 -1.37
CA ILE A 470 8.25 19.01 -0.24
C ILE A 470 6.94 19.63 -0.70
N ALA A 471 6.99 20.74 -1.45
CA ALA A 471 5.80 21.40 -1.97
C ALA A 471 4.98 20.46 -2.88
N LEU A 472 5.63 19.74 -3.80
CA LEU A 472 4.98 18.70 -4.60
C LEU A 472 4.45 17.56 -3.74
N GLY A 473 5.21 17.10 -2.76
CA GLY A 473 4.80 16.08 -1.80
C GLY A 473 3.50 16.44 -1.08
N GLN A 474 3.39 17.70 -0.63
CA GLN A 474 2.18 18.24 -0.02
C GLN A 474 1.02 18.24 -1.02
N ILE A 475 1.22 18.75 -2.24
CA ILE A 475 0.19 18.77 -3.29
C ILE A 475 -0.31 17.36 -3.58
N MET A 476 0.60 16.40 -3.82
CA MET A 476 0.26 14.99 -4.08
C MET A 476 -0.53 14.35 -2.94
N THR A 477 -0.13 14.61 -1.69
CA THR A 477 -0.88 14.10 -0.54
C THR A 477 -2.29 14.70 -0.43
N ARG A 478 -2.49 15.97 -0.82
CA ARG A 478 -3.83 16.58 -0.87
C ARG A 478 -4.69 16.04 -2.01
N THR A 479 -4.08 15.81 -3.16
CA THR A 479 -4.82 15.38 -4.36
C THR A 479 -5.06 13.87 -4.43
N GLY A 480 -4.47 13.09 -3.53
CA GLY A 480 -4.59 11.63 -3.53
C GLY A 480 -3.64 10.95 -4.53
N LEU A 481 -2.50 11.58 -4.84
CA LEU A 481 -1.49 11.05 -5.74
C LEU A 481 -0.36 10.36 -4.96
N ASP A 482 0.20 9.28 -5.53
CA ASP A 482 1.43 8.68 -5.05
C ASP A 482 2.66 9.55 -5.36
N TRP A 483 3.83 9.08 -4.94
CA TRP A 483 5.12 9.75 -5.18
C TRP A 483 5.54 9.80 -6.67
N ARG A 484 4.79 9.15 -7.57
CA ARG A 484 4.99 9.18 -9.03
C ARG A 484 3.99 10.12 -9.71
N GLY A 485 3.12 10.79 -8.95
CA GLY A 485 2.07 11.65 -9.47
C GLY A 485 0.87 10.89 -10.06
N GLN A 486 0.72 9.60 -9.76
CA GLN A 486 -0.41 8.77 -10.20
C GLN A 486 -1.48 8.68 -9.11
N PRO A 487 -2.77 8.52 -9.45
CA PRO A 487 -3.83 8.28 -8.46
C PRO A 487 -3.52 7.05 -7.61
N ALA A 488 -3.64 7.17 -6.29
CA ALA A 488 -3.35 6.08 -5.37
C ALA A 488 -4.23 6.09 -4.13
N ASN A 489 -4.33 4.92 -3.50
CA ASN A 489 -5.05 4.73 -2.24
C ASN A 489 -4.58 5.73 -1.18
N ARG A 490 -5.51 6.20 -0.33
CA ARG A 490 -5.28 7.20 0.74
C ARG A 490 -4.06 6.91 1.62
N ILE A 491 -3.81 5.63 1.90
CA ILE A 491 -2.65 5.20 2.69
C ILE A 491 -1.35 5.53 1.93
N VAL A 492 -1.27 5.16 0.65
CA VAL A 492 -0.08 5.36 -0.19
C VAL A 492 0.16 6.84 -0.47
N SER A 493 -0.87 7.59 -0.87
CA SER A 493 -0.78 9.04 -1.09
C SER A 493 -0.45 9.80 0.19
N GLY A 494 -0.79 9.21 1.34
CA GLY A 494 -0.44 9.71 2.65
C GLY A 494 1.06 9.76 2.95
N TYR A 495 1.83 8.88 2.34
CA TYR A 495 3.28 8.84 2.48
C TYR A 495 4.02 9.66 1.41
N SER A 496 3.33 10.24 0.42
CA SER A 496 3.96 10.99 -0.67
C SER A 496 4.84 12.15 -0.18
N CYS A 497 4.36 12.95 0.77
CA CYS A 497 5.17 14.02 1.38
C CYS A 497 6.42 13.50 2.11
N ALA A 498 6.30 12.39 2.84
CA ALA A 498 7.43 11.79 3.56
C ALA A 498 8.47 11.21 2.58
N ASN A 499 8.03 10.51 1.53
CA ASN A 499 8.90 9.98 0.48
C ASN A 499 9.68 11.09 -0.24
N MET A 500 9.01 12.20 -0.55
CA MET A 500 9.65 13.37 -1.15
C MET A 500 10.66 14.03 -0.20
N ALA A 501 10.39 14.04 1.11
CA ALA A 501 11.34 14.54 2.10
C ALA A 501 12.58 13.66 2.21
N VAL A 502 12.43 12.33 2.14
CA VAL A 502 13.56 11.38 2.10
C VAL A 502 14.40 11.61 0.85
N LEU A 503 13.78 11.74 -0.32
CA LEU A 503 14.47 12.01 -1.59
C LEU A 503 15.26 13.33 -1.53
N LEU A 504 14.62 14.40 -1.02
CA LEU A 504 15.27 15.70 -0.85
C LEU A 504 16.45 15.62 0.12
N SER A 505 16.28 14.93 1.25
CA SER A 505 17.34 14.77 2.26
C SER A 505 18.54 14.02 1.70
N PHE A 506 18.30 12.95 0.93
CA PHE A 506 19.35 12.22 0.24
C PHE A 506 20.10 13.10 -0.77
N TRP A 507 19.38 13.88 -1.58
CA TRP A 507 19.98 14.80 -2.55
C TRP A 507 20.83 15.90 -1.88
N ILE A 508 20.34 16.50 -0.79
CA ILE A 508 21.09 17.48 0.00
C ILE A 508 22.35 16.84 0.58
N ALA A 509 22.24 15.66 1.20
CA ALA A 509 23.38 14.96 1.78
C ALA A 509 24.47 14.64 0.74
N MET A 510 24.07 14.23 -0.47
CA MET A 510 24.98 13.99 -1.60
C MET A 510 25.68 15.27 -2.09
N ASN A 511 24.97 16.41 -2.15
CA ASN A 511 25.60 17.67 -2.55
C ASN A 511 26.53 18.23 -1.46
N VAL A 512 26.14 18.09 -0.18
CA VAL A 512 27.00 18.47 0.95
C VAL A 512 28.27 17.62 0.97
N SER A 513 28.16 16.30 0.77
CA SER A 513 29.33 15.43 0.71
C SER A 513 30.24 15.77 -0.47
N ALA A 514 29.69 16.06 -1.65
CA ALA A 514 30.44 16.52 -2.81
C ALA A 514 31.15 17.86 -2.54
N LEU A 515 30.47 18.82 -1.87
CA LEU A 515 31.07 20.10 -1.49
C LEU A 515 32.24 19.91 -0.51
N VAL A 516 32.09 19.02 0.48
CA VAL A 516 33.18 18.68 1.42
C VAL A 516 34.35 18.04 0.67
N MET A 517 34.10 17.12 -0.25
CA MET A 517 35.15 16.49 -1.06
C MET A 517 35.89 17.50 -1.94
N LEU A 518 35.17 18.42 -2.58
CA LEU A 518 35.75 19.52 -3.35
C LEU A 518 36.58 20.45 -2.45
N ARG A 519 36.10 20.75 -1.24
CA ARG A 519 36.87 21.57 -0.29
C ARG A 519 38.17 20.89 0.12
N LEU A 520 38.14 19.59 0.43
CA LEU A 520 39.33 18.82 0.80
C LEU A 520 40.33 18.69 -0.36
N ALA A 521 39.85 18.49 -1.58
CA ALA A 521 40.72 18.43 -2.75
C ALA A 521 41.36 19.81 -3.04
N TRP A 522 40.62 20.90 -2.82
CA TRP A 522 41.15 22.27 -2.92
C TRP A 522 42.28 22.52 -1.93
N GLU A 523 42.07 22.16 -0.65
CA GLU A 523 43.08 22.37 0.40
C GLU A 523 44.33 21.52 0.21
N ARG A 524 44.24 20.38 -0.48
CA ARG A 524 45.39 19.53 -0.83
C ARG A 524 46.15 20.02 -2.08
N GLY A 525 45.71 21.12 -2.70
CA GLY A 525 46.35 21.66 -3.90
C GLY A 525 46.09 20.83 -5.17
N TYR A 526 45.06 19.99 -5.18
CA TYR A 526 44.65 19.33 -6.42
C TYR A 526 44.02 20.36 -7.37
N LEU A 527 44.44 20.32 -8.63
CA LEU A 527 43.89 21.18 -9.67
C LEU A 527 42.50 20.64 -10.05
N MET A 528 41.46 21.44 -9.80
CA MET A 528 40.06 21.07 -10.06
C MET A 528 39.78 20.95 -11.55
N THR A 529 39.99 19.75 -12.11
CA THR A 529 39.65 19.44 -13.50
C THR A 529 38.14 19.18 -13.66
N ALA A 530 37.66 19.18 -14.90
CA ALA A 530 36.27 18.89 -15.23
C ALA A 530 35.79 17.51 -14.71
N GLU A 531 36.70 16.56 -14.49
CA GLU A 531 36.42 15.21 -14.00
C GLU A 531 35.78 15.21 -12.60
N TYR A 532 36.08 16.20 -11.76
CA TYR A 532 35.47 16.33 -10.44
C TYR A 532 34.04 16.88 -10.48
N TYR A 533 33.76 17.79 -11.40
CA TYR A 533 32.45 18.43 -11.53
C TYR A 533 31.49 17.64 -12.41
N ALA A 534 31.99 16.88 -13.38
CA ALA A 534 31.14 16.16 -14.34
C ALA A 534 30.14 15.20 -13.67
N PRO A 535 30.52 14.34 -12.70
CA PRO A 535 29.56 13.48 -12.00
C PRO A 535 28.52 14.27 -11.21
N LEU A 536 28.93 15.38 -10.58
CA LEU A 536 28.04 16.25 -9.81
C LEU A 536 27.01 16.94 -10.70
N ILE A 537 27.45 17.49 -11.83
CA ILE A 537 26.58 18.12 -12.83
C ILE A 537 25.63 17.08 -13.43
N PHE A 538 26.14 15.90 -13.79
CA PHE A 538 25.34 14.81 -14.35
C PHE A 538 24.26 14.34 -13.37
N PHE A 539 24.62 14.08 -12.11
CA PHE A 539 23.66 13.65 -11.09
C PHE A 539 22.61 14.72 -10.80
N ASN A 540 23.01 15.99 -10.65
CA ASN A 540 22.07 17.09 -10.47
C ASN A 540 21.16 17.28 -11.69
N GLY A 541 21.68 17.07 -12.90
CA GLY A 541 20.90 17.07 -14.13
C GLY A 541 19.82 15.96 -14.15
N ILE A 542 20.16 14.75 -13.69
CA ILE A 542 19.18 13.64 -13.55
C ILE A 542 18.10 13.99 -12.53
N VAL A 543 18.49 14.51 -11.36
CA VAL A 543 17.52 14.89 -10.32
C VAL A 543 16.62 16.02 -10.81
N TRP A 544 17.17 17.02 -11.50
CA TRP A 544 16.40 18.10 -12.11
C TRP A 544 15.42 17.59 -13.18
N LEU A 545 15.86 16.69 -14.08
CA LEU A 545 15.00 16.08 -15.09
C LEU A 545 13.88 15.26 -14.44
N TYR A 546 14.19 14.48 -13.41
CA TYR A 546 13.20 13.75 -12.62
C TYR A 546 12.16 14.71 -12.02
N MET A 547 12.60 15.82 -11.42
CA MET A 547 11.69 16.81 -10.84
C MET A 547 10.81 17.49 -11.90
N ALA A 548 11.34 17.78 -13.09
CA ALA A 548 10.57 18.33 -14.20
C ALA A 548 9.49 17.33 -14.67
N CYS A 549 9.86 16.06 -14.90
CA CYS A 549 8.93 15.00 -15.27
C CYS A 549 7.86 14.75 -14.21
N LEU A 550 8.24 14.74 -12.93
CA LEU A 550 7.30 14.58 -11.81
C LEU A 550 6.33 15.76 -11.74
N THR A 551 6.83 16.99 -11.84
CA THR A 551 5.99 18.21 -11.82
C THR A 551 4.98 18.19 -12.98
N ALA A 552 5.43 17.83 -14.18
CA ALA A 552 4.55 17.71 -15.35
C ALA A 552 3.49 16.61 -15.15
N THR A 553 3.88 15.46 -14.59
CA THR A 553 2.94 14.36 -14.32
C THR A 553 1.90 14.76 -13.27
N VAL A 554 2.30 15.39 -12.17
CA VAL A 554 1.39 15.88 -11.13
C VAL A 554 0.43 16.93 -11.70
N ARG A 555 0.94 17.85 -12.53
CA ARG A 555 0.12 18.85 -13.21
C ARG A 555 -0.91 18.22 -14.13
N GLY A 556 -0.50 17.27 -14.97
CA GLY A 556 -1.40 16.51 -15.85
C GLY A 556 -2.47 15.76 -15.08
N SER A 557 -2.11 15.10 -13.97
CA SER A 557 -3.07 14.42 -13.09
C SER A 557 -4.08 15.40 -12.48
N ILE A 558 -3.66 16.60 -12.08
CA ILE A 558 -4.56 17.65 -11.58
C ILE A 558 -5.48 18.16 -12.70
N ARG A 559 -4.96 18.43 -13.91
CA ARG A 559 -5.79 18.86 -15.05
C ARG A 559 -6.85 17.83 -15.39
N ASN A 560 -6.47 16.56 -15.48
CA ASN A 560 -7.39 15.45 -15.71
C ASN A 560 -8.48 15.38 -14.63
N LYS A 561 -8.09 15.57 -13.36
CA LYS A 561 -8.99 15.52 -12.19
C LYS A 561 -9.97 16.69 -12.10
N TYR A 562 -9.60 17.88 -12.60
CA TYR A 562 -10.46 19.07 -12.56
C TYR A 562 -10.95 19.51 -13.95
N GLN A 563 -10.82 18.63 -14.94
CA GLN A 563 -11.23 18.84 -16.34
C GLN A 563 -10.64 20.10 -16.98
N ILE A 564 -9.44 20.52 -16.56
CA ILE A 564 -8.78 21.71 -17.09
C ILE A 564 -8.31 21.37 -18.52
N PRO A 565 -8.78 22.07 -19.56
CA PRO A 565 -8.45 21.75 -20.94
C PRO A 565 -6.98 22.03 -21.24
N ASP A 566 -6.38 21.18 -22.07
CA ASP A 566 -5.07 21.40 -22.65
C ASP A 566 -5.22 22.41 -23.80
N GLU A 567 -4.79 23.66 -23.61
CA GLU A 567 -4.83 24.66 -24.67
C GLU A 567 -3.82 24.37 -25.79
N SER A 568 -2.77 23.60 -25.47
CA SER A 568 -1.70 23.23 -26.40
C SER A 568 -1.90 21.82 -26.96
N TYR A 569 -2.00 21.69 -28.29
CA TYR A 569 -2.10 20.40 -28.99
C TYR A 569 -0.89 19.48 -28.82
N LEU A 570 0.26 20.03 -28.46
CA LEU A 570 1.39 19.25 -27.98
C LEU A 570 1.35 19.32 -26.45
N CYS A 571 1.42 18.18 -25.76
CA CYS A 571 1.60 18.07 -24.30
C CYS A 571 2.88 18.78 -23.76
N SER A 572 3.46 19.69 -24.52
CA SER A 572 4.58 20.53 -24.19
C SER A 572 4.27 21.60 -23.15
N GLU A 573 3.02 22.02 -22.94
CA GLU A 573 2.73 23.07 -21.96
C GLU A 573 3.15 22.65 -20.55
N ASP A 574 2.66 21.50 -20.06
CA ASP A 574 3.00 20.98 -18.74
C ASP A 574 4.52 20.76 -18.59
N CYS A 575 5.15 20.19 -19.61
CA CYS A 575 6.60 19.98 -19.63
C CYS A 575 7.38 21.30 -19.63
N ALA A 576 6.96 22.30 -20.41
CA ALA A 576 7.61 23.61 -20.49
C ALA A 576 7.44 24.39 -19.19
N CYS A 577 6.22 24.43 -18.62
CA CYS A 577 5.95 25.03 -17.33
C CYS A 577 6.76 24.38 -16.21
N ALA A 578 6.80 23.04 -16.17
CA ALA A 578 7.59 22.28 -15.21
C ALA A 578 9.11 22.51 -15.35
N THR A 579 9.60 22.76 -16.56
CA THR A 579 11.04 22.91 -16.84
C THR A 579 11.53 24.34 -16.62
N PHE A 580 10.78 25.34 -17.12
CA PHE A 580 11.22 26.74 -17.17
C PHE A 580 10.66 27.61 -16.04
N CYS A 581 9.52 27.24 -15.44
CA CYS A 581 8.89 27.99 -14.34
C CYS A 581 8.40 27.00 -13.26
N MET A 582 9.25 26.07 -12.84
CA MET A 582 8.89 25.03 -11.86
C MET A 582 8.26 25.62 -10.57
N PRO A 583 8.85 26.65 -9.92
CA PRO A 583 8.26 27.20 -8.70
C PRO A 583 6.87 27.80 -8.93
N CYS A 584 6.68 28.48 -10.06
CA CYS A 584 5.42 29.09 -10.46
C CYS A 584 4.34 28.03 -10.66
N THR A 585 4.71 26.95 -11.37
CA THR A 585 3.85 25.80 -11.65
C THR A 585 3.43 25.09 -10.36
N ILE A 586 4.37 24.89 -9.43
CA ILE A 586 4.08 24.32 -8.11
C ILE A 586 3.16 25.24 -7.30
N CYS A 587 3.37 26.57 -7.34
CA CYS A 587 2.49 27.52 -6.66
C CYS A 587 1.07 27.49 -7.22
N GLN A 588 0.92 27.46 -8.56
CA GLN A 588 -0.37 27.38 -9.24
C GLN A 588 -1.13 26.10 -8.83
N MET A 589 -0.47 24.93 -8.91
CA MET A 589 -1.05 23.67 -8.43
C MET A 589 -1.36 23.71 -6.92
N GLY A 590 -0.49 24.36 -6.15
CA GLY A 590 -0.63 24.52 -4.71
C GLY A 590 -1.87 25.34 -4.32
N ARG A 591 -2.12 26.47 -4.99
CA ARG A 591 -3.31 27.30 -4.77
C ARG A 591 -4.57 26.71 -5.38
N HIS A 592 -4.46 26.00 -6.49
CA HIS A 592 -5.60 25.30 -7.05
C HIS A 592 -6.12 24.20 -6.10
N THR A 593 -5.22 23.54 -5.36
CA THR A 593 -5.55 22.44 -4.46
C THR A 593 -5.72 22.85 -2.99
N ALA A 594 -5.56 24.13 -2.66
CA ALA A 594 -5.78 24.66 -1.31
C ALA A 594 -6.12 26.15 -1.32
N ASP A 595 -7.04 26.54 -0.43
CA ASP A 595 -7.44 27.93 -0.29
C ASP A 595 -6.57 28.68 0.73
N PHE A 596 -5.51 29.31 0.25
CA PHE A 596 -4.58 30.04 1.12
C PHE A 596 -5.06 31.45 1.51
N ASP A 597 -6.16 31.92 0.92
CA ASP A 597 -6.78 33.18 1.34
C ASP A 597 -7.60 32.97 2.62
N THR A 598 -8.21 31.80 2.75
CA THR A 598 -8.93 31.36 3.96
C THR A 598 -7.97 30.78 5.01
N TYR A 599 -6.99 29.98 4.58
CA TYR A 599 -6.09 29.27 5.50
C TYR A 599 -4.64 29.68 5.37
N ARG A 600 -4.02 29.96 6.51
CA ARG A 600 -2.58 30.25 6.54
C ARG A 600 -1.77 29.03 6.08
N ALA A 601 -0.96 29.21 5.05
CA ALA A 601 0.01 28.21 4.62
C ALA A 601 0.95 27.85 5.78
N THR A 602 1.10 26.54 6.04
CA THR A 602 1.96 26.04 7.12
C THR A 602 3.11 25.24 6.52
N CYS A 603 4.34 25.58 6.91
CA CYS A 603 5.52 24.85 6.50
C CYS A 603 5.57 23.47 7.16
N CYS A 604 6.20 22.49 6.49
CA CYS A 604 6.55 21.20 7.07
C CYS A 604 5.37 20.35 7.58
N THR A 605 4.13 20.68 7.22
CA THR A 605 2.99 19.79 7.44
C THR A 605 2.80 18.85 6.26
N ARG A 606 2.06 17.76 6.48
CA ARG A 606 1.79 16.75 5.46
C ARG A 606 1.03 17.29 4.24
N THR A 607 0.23 18.34 4.41
CA THR A 607 -0.64 18.91 3.37
C THR A 607 -0.33 20.37 3.04
N GLY A 608 0.60 21.01 3.76
CA GLY A 608 0.85 22.45 3.68
C GLY A 608 -0.25 23.30 4.34
N LEU A 609 -1.23 22.67 4.98
CA LEU A 609 -2.31 23.30 5.74
C LEU A 609 -2.15 23.01 7.25
N PRO A 610 -2.80 23.79 8.13
CA PRO A 610 -2.87 23.50 9.55
C PRO A 610 -3.52 22.13 9.82
N SER A 611 -3.13 21.46 10.90
CA SER A 611 -3.60 20.10 11.23
C SER A 611 -5.10 20.00 11.55
N HIS A 612 -5.75 21.10 11.90
CA HIS A 612 -7.20 21.15 12.14
C HIS A 612 -8.01 21.25 10.84
N VAL A 613 -7.37 21.57 9.71
CA VAL A 613 -8.04 21.62 8.41
C VAL A 613 -8.03 20.22 7.82
N GLU A 614 -9.07 19.45 8.14
CA GLU A 614 -9.30 18.16 7.51
C GLU A 614 -9.74 18.37 6.07
N LEU A 615 -8.90 17.96 5.13
CA LEU A 615 -9.27 17.93 3.72
C LEU A 615 -10.38 16.90 3.55
N ALA A 616 -11.49 17.34 2.95
CA ALA A 616 -12.56 16.45 2.55
C ALA A 616 -11.95 15.24 1.80
N PRO A 617 -12.24 14.01 2.22
CA PRO A 617 -11.65 12.85 1.60
C PRO A 617 -11.97 12.87 0.11
N VAL A 618 -10.91 12.72 -0.70
CA VAL A 618 -10.95 12.74 -2.18
C VAL A 618 -11.88 11.66 -2.78
N THR A 619 -12.40 10.76 -1.94
CA THR A 619 -13.19 9.58 -2.30
C THR A 619 -14.49 9.88 -3.05
N LEU A 620 -15.01 11.11 -3.02
CA LEU A 620 -16.30 11.42 -3.66
C LEU A 620 -16.24 11.59 -5.19
N TYR A 621 -15.06 11.83 -5.76
CA TYR A 621 -14.97 12.09 -7.21
C TYR A 621 -14.52 10.89 -8.05
N ASP A 622 -13.79 9.92 -7.47
CA ASP A 622 -13.33 8.75 -8.22
C ASP A 622 -14.52 7.90 -8.73
N ASP A 623 -15.57 7.74 -7.93
CA ASP A 623 -16.80 7.03 -8.35
C ASP A 623 -17.59 7.78 -9.44
N GLN A 624 -17.48 9.11 -9.50
CA GLN A 624 -18.12 9.91 -10.55
C GLN A 624 -17.34 9.88 -11.87
N TYR A 625 -16.02 9.75 -11.81
CA TYR A 625 -15.15 9.67 -13.00
C TYR A 625 -15.25 8.33 -13.72
N GLU A 626 -15.38 7.21 -13.00
CA GLU A 626 -15.63 5.92 -13.63
C GLU A 626 -16.97 5.93 -14.39
N ASN A 627 -18.00 6.57 -13.83
CA ASN A 627 -19.31 6.66 -14.48
C ASN A 627 -19.34 7.60 -15.70
N MET A 628 -18.64 8.74 -15.69
CA MET A 628 -18.65 9.68 -16.83
C MET A 628 -17.89 9.17 -18.07
N ASN A 629 -16.84 8.36 -17.88
CA ASN A 629 -16.12 7.75 -18.99
C ASN A 629 -16.92 6.64 -19.69
N ASP A 630 -17.89 6.03 -19.00
CA ASP A 630 -18.81 5.06 -19.58
C ASP A 630 -19.93 5.72 -20.40
N GLU A 631 -20.34 6.95 -20.06
CA GLU A 631 -21.44 7.64 -20.74
C GLU A 631 -21.02 8.30 -22.08
N HIS A 632 -19.75 8.68 -22.23
CA HIS A 632 -19.21 9.29 -23.48
C HIS A 632 -18.77 8.28 -24.56
N GLN A 633 -18.96 6.97 -24.35
CA GLN A 633 -18.74 5.92 -25.37
C GLN A 633 -19.98 5.56 -26.18
N GLY A 634 -21.09 6.30 -26.03
CA GLY A 634 -22.16 6.29 -27.03
C GLY A 634 -21.63 6.76 -28.40
N PRO A 635 -22.12 6.21 -29.53
CA PRO A 635 -21.69 6.66 -30.84
C PRO A 635 -21.99 8.16 -30.99
N PHE A 636 -20.93 8.97 -31.05
CA PHE A 636 -21.05 10.38 -31.44
C PHE A 636 -21.85 10.44 -32.74
N PRO A 637 -22.97 11.18 -32.81
CA PRO A 637 -23.59 11.45 -34.09
C PRO A 637 -22.52 12.08 -34.99
N PRO A 638 -22.40 11.63 -36.26
CA PRO A 638 -21.40 12.16 -37.17
C PRO A 638 -21.52 13.69 -37.20
N PRO A 639 -20.41 14.43 -37.26
CA PRO A 639 -20.44 15.88 -37.30
C PRO A 639 -21.37 16.30 -38.43
N ARG A 640 -22.44 17.00 -38.06
CA ARG A 640 -23.38 17.57 -39.01
C ARG A 640 -22.57 18.57 -39.83
N ARG A 641 -22.12 18.16 -41.03
CA ARG A 641 -21.63 19.08 -42.05
C ARG A 641 -22.81 19.96 -42.43
N GLU A 642 -22.99 21.06 -41.71
CA GLU A 642 -23.65 22.22 -42.27
C GLU A 642 -22.74 22.69 -43.40
N MET A 643 -23.11 22.29 -44.63
CA MET A 643 -22.63 22.94 -45.83
C MET A 643 -23.14 24.38 -45.74
N GLU A 644 -22.29 25.27 -45.25
CA GLU A 644 -22.41 26.70 -45.50
C GLU A 644 -22.37 26.91 -47.02
N ASN A 645 -23.55 26.96 -47.63
CA ASN A 645 -23.74 27.62 -48.90
C ASN A 645 -23.51 29.12 -48.66
N PHE A 646 -22.27 29.57 -48.80
CA PHE A 646 -21.94 30.98 -49.01
C PHE A 646 -22.21 31.33 -50.48
N PRO A 647 -23.23 32.15 -50.81
CA PRO A 647 -23.33 32.74 -52.13
C PRO A 647 -22.26 33.84 -52.26
N HIS A 648 -21.29 33.61 -53.14
CA HIS A 648 -20.45 34.66 -53.70
C HIS A 648 -21.32 35.59 -54.56
N SER A 649 -21.70 36.74 -54.03
CA SER A 649 -22.08 37.92 -54.82
C SER A 649 -21.11 39.04 -54.49
N LEU A 650 -20.10 39.20 -55.37
CA LEU A 650 -19.27 40.39 -55.44
C LEU A 650 -20.15 41.60 -55.87
N PRO A 651 -20.04 42.77 -55.22
CA PRO A 651 -20.52 44.01 -55.81
C PRO A 651 -19.49 44.49 -56.84
N GLN A 652 -19.93 44.64 -58.09
CA GLN A 652 -19.25 45.47 -59.08
C GLN A 652 -19.35 46.94 -58.63
N GLU A 653 -18.20 47.60 -58.50
CA GLU A 653 -18.13 49.06 -58.46
C GLU A 653 -18.57 49.65 -59.80
N SER A 654 -19.42 50.67 -59.72
CA SER A 654 -19.52 51.79 -60.66
C SER A 654 -19.59 53.07 -59.87
#